data_AF-A0A975PWA0-F1
#
_entry.id   AF-A0A975PWA0-F1
#
_cell.length_a   1.000
_cell.length_b   1.000
_cell.length_c   1.000
_cell.angle_alpha   90.00
_cell.angle_beta   90.00
_cell.angle_gamma   90.00
#
_symmetry.space_group_name_H-M   'P 1'
#
loop_
_entity.id
_entity.type
_entity.pdbx_description
1 polymer ?
#
loop_
_entity_poly.entity_id
_entity_poly.type
_entity_poly.pdbx_seq_one_letter_code
_entity_poly.pdbx_strand_id
1 'polypeptide(L)'
;MAYVVVAPEILTAAASDLAGVGSAISAANAAAAAPTAGLLAAGADEVSATIASLFSDHALDYQALGARLAAFHNRFVAALKAGEAFYASAEAANASPLAAVPPEVLNAINAPTQALWGRPLIGDGADGTAPGQAGGAGGLLYGNGGDGAPGMNAGIAGGSGGAAGLIGNGGIGGSGGAGAAGGSGGRGGWLYGNGGNGGAGGAGPTLLAGFNGGNGGNGGNGGGAGWWGFGGAGGEGGTGGAAGGDPAATDGIGSNGGVGGNGGNGGHGGWLAGNAGAGGQGGMGGNGNQPDIGFTGGRGGTGGFGGSAGLFGDGGAGGAGGAGGVTGELAAGNGGDGGDGGRGGWLNGTAGTGGQGGDGGSVDDSDMHGVLPGSGGTGGNGGAAGWFGNGAAGGAGGAGGATDVYAGNGGTGGVGGAGGLLIGNGGAGGQGGAGGPAAVGSIGLGGSGGNGGNGGISGWLYGNGGNGGAGGAGAATAEAGFTSGNGGNGGNGGSAQLIGAGGIGGAGGTAGPGGAGGLVGTGGAAGAGGRLYGGGAVPDILGRPLIGDGADGAAGTGQAGGDGGWLYGNGGAGGSGAPGQTGGAGGAAGLIGNGGAGGVGGAGAAGGSGGVGGWFFGNGGAGGAGGDAVAGLPGLNGGNGGNGGAGGAARWWGTGGAGGHGGTGGAGGGTNPDIPDLFGTHGGNGGSGGDGGGGGLLFGDAGAGGRGGVGGNANDGTSALGFFGGSGGAGGSGGAAGLFGAGGAGAVGGAGGSGFIAGGVGGAGGDGADAGWLGGNAGAAGQGGTGGVGTTIAGGAGGAGGTGGAATLFGDGAAGGAGGTGGSSSMQNSGDGGSGGSGGAGGWLIGGGGAGGQGGMGGITDPMSDAIAGAGGSGGTGGGAGWLFGAGGNGGAGGIGAATNSPGISGGNGGNGGNGGGAQVIGAGGTGAAAGAGGAGGPSDPPTTPAGNDGFDGSAGASGAAGLL
;
A
#
# COMPACT_ATOMS: atom_id res chain seq x y z
N MET A 1 -1.38 -27.13 26.97
CA MET A 1 -0.07 -26.91 26.30
C MET A 1 -0.32 -25.90 25.21
N ALA A 2 0.46 -24.82 25.15
CA ALA A 2 0.27 -23.75 24.17
C ALA A 2 0.81 -24.23 22.82
N TYR A 3 -0.06 -24.32 21.81
CA TYR A 3 0.35 -24.56 20.44
C TYR A 3 0.94 -23.27 19.88
N VAL A 4 2.20 -23.32 19.47
CA VAL A 4 2.88 -22.23 18.78
C VAL A 4 2.69 -22.47 17.28
N VAL A 5 2.03 -21.55 16.60
CA VAL A 5 1.88 -21.54 15.14
C VAL A 5 2.90 -20.55 14.58
N VAL A 6 3.80 -21.01 13.71
CA VAL A 6 4.80 -20.18 13.04
C VAL A 6 4.62 -20.38 11.53
N ALA A 7 4.65 -19.30 10.75
CA ALA A 7 4.64 -19.35 9.29
C ALA A 7 6.09 -19.45 8.75
N PRO A 8 6.51 -20.60 8.19
CA PRO A 8 7.88 -20.82 7.71
C PRO A 8 8.34 -19.79 6.67
N GLU A 9 7.42 -19.26 5.87
CA GLU A 9 7.69 -18.29 4.81
C GLU A 9 8.23 -16.96 5.36
N ILE A 10 7.82 -16.59 6.58
CA ILE A 10 8.31 -15.37 7.25
C ILE A 10 9.75 -15.56 7.76
N LEU A 11 10.13 -16.79 8.14
CA LEU A 11 11.50 -17.09 8.59
C LEU A 11 12.49 -17.09 7.41
N THR A 12 12.08 -17.57 6.23
CA THR A 12 12.92 -17.57 5.03
C THR A 12 13.19 -16.14 4.53
N ALA A 13 12.16 -15.30 4.52
CA ALA A 13 12.30 -13.88 4.21
C ALA A 13 13.26 -13.18 5.20
N ALA A 14 13.04 -13.39 6.50
CA ALA A 14 13.90 -12.81 7.54
C ALA A 14 15.35 -13.31 7.46
N ALA A 15 15.61 -14.58 7.15
CA ALA A 15 16.96 -15.12 7.00
C ALA A 15 17.68 -14.62 5.73
N SER A 16 16.92 -14.29 4.68
CA SER A 16 17.43 -13.66 3.46
C SER A 16 17.82 -12.21 3.75
N ASP A 17 16.94 -11.46 4.42
CA ASP A 17 17.19 -10.08 4.83
C ASP A 17 18.41 -9.98 5.76
N LEU A 18 18.52 -10.89 6.74
CA LEU A 18 19.65 -10.91 7.66
C LEU A 18 20.97 -11.32 7.01
N ALA A 19 20.94 -12.16 5.96
CA ALA A 19 22.12 -12.46 5.14
C ALA A 19 22.56 -11.21 4.34
N GLY A 20 21.60 -10.44 3.82
CA GLY A 20 21.84 -9.15 3.17
C GLY A 20 22.53 -8.15 4.11
N VAL A 21 22.02 -8.02 5.34
CA VAL A 21 22.62 -7.17 6.38
C VAL A 21 24.04 -7.63 6.75
N GLY A 22 24.27 -8.95 6.90
CA GLY A 22 25.59 -9.51 7.21
C GLY A 22 26.63 -9.28 6.10
N SER A 23 26.20 -9.35 4.84
CA SER A 23 27.03 -9.02 3.68
C SER A 23 27.42 -7.55 3.65
N ALA A 24 26.43 -6.65 3.88
CA ALA A 24 26.64 -5.21 3.93
C ALA A 24 27.65 -4.82 5.04
N ILE A 25 27.53 -5.41 6.23
CA ILE A 25 28.44 -5.14 7.36
C ILE A 25 29.85 -5.73 7.10
N SER A 26 29.95 -6.91 6.49
CA SER A 26 31.26 -7.53 6.16
C SER A 26 32.01 -6.75 5.08
N ALA A 27 31.28 -6.25 4.08
CA ALA A 27 31.82 -5.36 3.04
C ALA A 27 32.29 -4.03 3.64
N ALA A 28 31.51 -3.45 4.54
CA ALA A 28 31.89 -2.23 5.25
C ALA A 28 33.14 -2.42 6.12
N ASN A 29 33.25 -3.54 6.87
CA ASN A 29 34.44 -3.84 7.68
C ASN A 29 35.69 -4.12 6.82
N ALA A 30 35.55 -4.83 5.70
CA ALA A 30 36.66 -5.08 4.78
C ALA A 30 37.15 -3.78 4.12
N ALA A 31 36.23 -2.90 3.70
CA ALA A 31 36.55 -1.59 3.16
C ALA A 31 37.28 -0.70 4.18
N ALA A 32 36.93 -0.82 5.47
CA ALA A 32 37.58 -0.07 6.55
C ALA A 32 38.94 -0.67 6.98
N ALA A 33 39.30 -1.89 6.58
CA ALA A 33 40.48 -2.60 7.10
C ALA A 33 41.82 -1.94 6.72
N ALA A 34 42.00 -1.62 5.45
CA ALA A 34 43.23 -1.01 4.94
C ALA A 34 43.49 0.41 5.50
N PRO A 35 42.51 1.34 5.51
CA PRO A 35 42.76 2.70 6.00
C PRO A 35 42.94 2.76 7.52
N THR A 36 42.48 1.77 8.29
CA THR A 36 42.57 1.80 9.76
C THR A 36 43.78 1.02 10.30
N ALA A 37 44.21 -0.08 9.65
CA ALA A 37 45.35 -0.89 10.07
C ALA A 37 46.71 -0.46 9.46
N GLY A 38 46.69 0.40 8.44
CA GLY A 38 47.87 0.89 7.74
C GLY A 38 48.27 2.32 8.12
N LEU A 39 47.91 2.79 9.32
CA LEU A 39 48.14 4.18 9.72
C LEU A 39 49.65 4.47 9.81
N LEU A 40 50.13 5.44 9.04
CA LEU A 40 51.52 5.89 9.08
C LEU A 40 51.69 6.96 10.17
N ALA A 41 52.86 6.96 10.83
CA ALA A 41 53.20 8.00 11.79
C ALA A 41 53.18 9.39 11.12
N ALA A 42 52.45 10.33 11.71
CA ALA A 42 52.33 11.71 11.20
C ALA A 42 53.66 12.51 11.22
N GLY A 43 54.66 12.02 11.96
CA GLY A 43 56.01 12.57 12.06
C GLY A 43 57.01 11.49 12.49
N ALA A 44 58.33 11.76 12.35
CA ALA A 44 59.39 10.78 12.67
C ALA A 44 59.66 10.61 14.17
N ASP A 45 58.95 11.34 15.03
CA ASP A 45 59.10 11.25 16.48
C ASP A 45 58.44 9.98 17.05
N GLU A 46 58.95 9.51 18.18
CA GLU A 46 58.48 8.26 18.79
C GLU A 46 57.01 8.32 19.26
N VAL A 47 56.46 9.51 19.56
CA VAL A 47 55.07 9.65 20.02
C VAL A 47 54.10 9.43 18.85
N SER A 48 54.35 10.07 17.70
CA SER A 48 53.58 9.86 16.47
C SER A 48 53.66 8.41 15.98
N ALA A 49 54.84 7.78 16.08
CA ALA A 49 55.01 6.36 15.73
C ALA A 49 54.24 5.42 16.68
N THR A 50 54.25 5.71 17.98
CA THR A 50 53.53 4.88 18.98
C THR A 50 52.01 5.04 18.85
N ILE A 51 51.51 6.25 18.54
CA ILE A 51 50.08 6.50 18.32
C ILE A 51 49.59 5.81 17.04
N ALA A 52 50.35 5.91 15.94
CA ALA A 52 50.01 5.21 14.70
C ALA A 52 50.03 3.68 14.88
N SER A 53 51.00 3.14 15.64
CA SER A 53 51.03 1.73 16.04
C SER A 53 49.81 1.34 16.89
N LEU A 54 49.44 2.15 17.89
CA LEU A 54 48.29 1.87 18.76
C LEU A 54 46.97 1.79 17.98
N PHE A 55 46.74 2.74 17.08
CA PHE A 55 45.53 2.75 16.25
C PHE A 55 45.54 1.66 15.18
N SER A 56 46.70 1.33 14.63
CA SER A 56 46.85 0.21 13.69
C SER A 56 46.61 -1.14 14.38
N ASP A 57 47.15 -1.35 15.58
CA ASP A 57 46.92 -2.56 16.39
C ASP A 57 45.44 -2.65 16.82
N HIS A 58 44.82 -1.53 17.22
CA HIS A 58 43.40 -1.49 17.57
C HIS A 58 42.49 -1.80 16.37
N ALA A 59 42.86 -1.30 15.18
CA ALA A 59 42.15 -1.62 13.95
C ALA A 59 42.29 -3.10 13.59
N LEU A 60 43.47 -3.71 13.76
CA LEU A 60 43.67 -5.15 13.57
C LEU A 60 42.87 -5.98 14.58
N ASP A 61 42.79 -5.57 15.83
CA ASP A 61 41.94 -6.18 16.86
C ASP A 61 40.45 -6.03 16.52
N TYR A 62 40.03 -4.87 16.02
CA TYR A 62 38.66 -4.61 15.55
C TYR A 62 38.31 -5.47 14.33
N GLN A 63 39.23 -5.66 13.38
CA GLN A 63 39.05 -6.57 12.25
C GLN A 63 38.96 -8.03 12.72
N ALA A 64 39.76 -8.45 13.70
CA ALA A 64 39.68 -9.79 14.29
C ALA A 64 38.35 -10.02 15.04
N LEU A 65 37.83 -9.00 15.71
CA LEU A 65 36.51 -9.02 16.36
C LEU A 65 35.38 -9.03 15.32
N GLY A 66 35.48 -8.22 14.28
CA GLY A 66 34.55 -8.18 13.15
C GLY A 66 34.46 -9.53 12.43
N ALA A 67 35.59 -10.23 12.25
CA ALA A 67 35.60 -11.59 11.70
C ALA A 67 34.93 -12.61 12.64
N ARG A 68 35.09 -12.48 13.96
CA ARG A 68 34.40 -13.34 14.95
C ARG A 68 32.89 -13.07 15.00
N LEU A 69 32.48 -11.81 14.89
CA LEU A 69 31.08 -11.39 14.80
C LEU A 69 30.45 -11.82 13.48
N ALA A 70 31.14 -11.70 12.35
CA ALA A 70 30.68 -12.20 11.06
C ALA A 70 30.52 -13.73 11.09
N ALA A 71 31.46 -14.46 11.72
CA ALA A 71 31.31 -15.91 11.91
C ALA A 71 30.14 -16.27 12.84
N PHE A 72 29.87 -15.49 13.88
CA PHE A 72 28.70 -15.64 14.73
C PHE A 72 27.41 -15.33 13.98
N HIS A 73 27.36 -14.22 13.24
CA HIS A 73 26.23 -13.80 12.41
C HIS A 73 25.93 -14.85 11.34
N ASN A 74 26.94 -15.36 10.65
CA ASN A 74 26.77 -16.44 9.68
C ASN A 74 26.27 -17.72 10.34
N ARG A 75 26.72 -18.05 11.56
CA ARG A 75 26.15 -19.17 12.34
C ARG A 75 24.74 -18.89 12.81
N PHE A 76 24.38 -17.65 13.12
CA PHE A 76 23.04 -17.24 13.51
C PHE A 76 22.07 -17.31 12.33
N VAL A 77 22.44 -16.76 11.17
CA VAL A 77 21.70 -16.87 9.91
C VAL A 77 21.61 -18.34 9.47
N ALA A 78 22.70 -19.10 9.55
CA ALA A 78 22.68 -20.53 9.25
C ALA A 78 21.84 -21.31 10.27
N ALA A 79 21.79 -20.92 11.55
CA ALA A 79 20.92 -21.51 12.56
C ALA A 79 19.45 -21.10 12.37
N LEU A 80 19.18 -19.92 11.82
CA LEU A 80 17.83 -19.46 11.46
C LEU A 80 17.31 -20.19 10.21
N LYS A 81 18.17 -20.38 9.19
CA LYS A 81 17.91 -21.25 8.03
C LYS A 81 17.83 -22.73 8.40
N ALA A 82 18.65 -23.20 9.34
CA ALA A 82 18.51 -24.55 9.90
C ALA A 82 17.27 -24.63 10.81
N GLY A 83 16.83 -23.52 11.39
CA GLY A 83 15.59 -23.36 12.13
C GLY A 83 14.36 -23.61 11.26
N GLU A 84 14.38 -23.16 9.99
CA GLU A 84 13.42 -23.59 8.97
C GLU A 84 13.42 -25.11 8.81
N ALA A 85 14.59 -25.73 8.67
CA ALA A 85 14.70 -27.18 8.65
C ALA A 85 14.26 -27.84 9.97
N PHE A 86 14.38 -27.18 11.13
CA PHE A 86 13.90 -27.69 12.43
C PHE A 86 12.42 -27.43 12.67
N TYR A 87 11.79 -26.42 12.06
CA TYR A 87 10.35 -26.17 12.11
C TYR A 87 9.63 -26.98 11.02
N ALA A 88 10.20 -27.10 9.82
CA ALA A 88 9.79 -28.07 8.81
C ALA A 88 10.09 -29.50 9.28
N SER A 89 11.19 -29.76 10.00
CA SER A 89 11.43 -31.05 10.67
C SER A 89 10.75 -31.15 12.02
N ALA A 90 10.14 -30.11 12.59
CA ALA A 90 9.27 -30.21 13.77
C ALA A 90 7.82 -30.27 13.34
N GLU A 91 7.45 -29.84 12.15
CA GLU A 91 6.23 -30.25 11.46
C GLU A 91 6.40 -31.66 10.92
N ALA A 92 7.56 -32.03 10.37
CA ALA A 92 7.89 -33.42 10.03
C ALA A 92 8.20 -34.27 11.28
N ALA A 93 8.60 -33.68 12.42
CA ALA A 93 8.79 -34.36 13.71
C ALA A 93 7.58 -34.31 14.65
N ASN A 94 6.62 -33.41 14.42
CA ASN A 94 5.27 -33.50 14.97
C ASN A 94 4.34 -34.29 14.03
N ALA A 95 4.76 -34.50 12.78
CA ALA A 95 4.37 -35.63 11.94
C ALA A 95 5.23 -36.89 12.23
N SER A 96 6.31 -36.82 13.02
CA SER A 96 7.14 -37.98 13.42
C SER A 96 6.49 -38.97 14.35
N PRO A 97 5.38 -38.70 15.08
CA PRO A 97 4.58 -39.81 15.59
C PRO A 97 4.08 -40.74 14.47
N LEU A 98 3.99 -40.25 13.21
CA LEU A 98 3.65 -41.00 11.99
C LEU A 98 4.88 -41.28 11.09
N ALA A 99 5.90 -40.42 11.04
CA ALA A 99 7.13 -40.66 10.28
C ALA A 99 8.20 -41.48 11.05
N ALA A 100 8.08 -41.60 12.37
CA ALA A 100 8.80 -42.59 13.19
C ALA A 100 8.09 -43.95 13.24
N VAL A 101 6.92 -44.07 12.61
CA VAL A 101 6.37 -45.36 12.22
C VAL A 101 7.19 -45.80 11.00
N PRO A 102 7.93 -46.92 11.08
CA PRO A 102 8.73 -47.39 9.95
C PRO A 102 7.88 -47.49 8.67
N PRO A 103 8.40 -47.18 7.48
CA PRO A 103 7.68 -47.33 6.22
C PRO A 103 7.02 -48.71 6.07
N GLU A 104 7.62 -49.76 6.65
CA GLU A 104 7.08 -51.11 6.69
C GLU A 104 5.79 -51.22 7.52
N VAL A 105 5.66 -50.46 8.60
CA VAL A 105 4.47 -50.43 9.46
C VAL A 105 3.37 -49.59 8.82
N LEU A 106 3.69 -48.44 8.20
CA LEU A 106 2.71 -47.70 7.40
C LEU A 106 2.24 -48.52 6.19
N ASN A 107 3.15 -49.23 5.52
CA ASN A 107 2.80 -50.15 4.44
C ASN A 107 1.93 -51.31 4.96
N ALA A 108 2.19 -51.85 6.15
CA ALA A 108 1.35 -52.88 6.75
C ALA A 108 -0.05 -52.36 7.16
N ILE A 109 -0.13 -51.13 7.64
CA ILE A 109 -1.40 -50.45 7.99
C ILE A 109 -2.20 -50.11 6.73
N ASN A 110 -1.52 -49.65 5.67
CA ASN A 110 -2.14 -49.23 4.43
C ASN A 110 -2.43 -50.40 3.48
N ALA A 111 -1.71 -51.53 3.56
CA ALA A 111 -1.87 -52.65 2.63
C ALA A 111 -3.31 -53.18 2.52
N PRO A 112 -4.08 -53.34 3.62
CA PRO A 112 -5.48 -53.75 3.53
C PRO A 112 -6.35 -52.76 2.75
N THR A 113 -6.22 -51.45 3.01
CA THR A 113 -7.05 -50.44 2.35
C THR A 113 -6.59 -50.12 0.93
N GLN A 114 -5.29 -50.19 0.67
CA GLN A 114 -4.71 -50.08 -0.66
C GLN A 114 -5.18 -51.25 -1.54
N ALA A 115 -5.28 -52.46 -0.98
CA ALA A 115 -5.80 -53.63 -1.70
C ALA A 115 -7.33 -53.58 -1.90
N LEU A 116 -8.09 -53.08 -0.91
CA LEU A 116 -9.55 -53.09 -0.96
C LEU A 116 -10.12 -51.90 -1.76
N TRP A 117 -9.58 -50.69 -1.55
CA TRP A 117 -10.14 -49.43 -2.07
C TRP A 117 -9.16 -48.65 -2.94
N GLY A 118 -7.96 -49.18 -3.22
CA GLY A 118 -6.96 -48.52 -4.06
C GLY A 118 -6.38 -47.24 -3.44
N ARG A 119 -6.58 -47.02 -2.13
CA ARG A 119 -6.16 -45.81 -1.41
C ARG A 119 -5.58 -46.15 -0.04
N PRO A 120 -4.56 -45.41 0.43
CA PRO A 120 -4.01 -45.63 1.76
C PRO A 120 -5.04 -45.24 2.83
N LEU A 121 -4.94 -45.85 4.01
CA LEU A 121 -5.72 -45.45 5.17
C LEU A 121 -5.18 -44.12 5.72
N ILE A 122 -3.84 -44.00 5.73
CA ILE A 122 -3.07 -42.86 6.21
C ILE A 122 -1.94 -42.56 5.21
N GLY A 123 -1.85 -41.31 4.75
CA GLY A 123 -0.79 -40.84 3.86
C GLY A 123 -1.32 -39.84 2.84
N ASP A 124 -0.45 -38.96 2.37
CA ASP A 124 -0.83 -37.95 1.39
C ASP A 124 -1.03 -38.56 -0.01
N GLY A 125 -1.84 -37.88 -0.82
CA GLY A 125 -2.02 -38.22 -2.22
C GLY A 125 -0.77 -37.90 -3.02
N ALA A 126 -0.46 -38.72 -4.02
CA ALA A 126 0.69 -38.46 -4.89
C ALA A 126 0.42 -37.29 -5.84
N ASP A 127 1.36 -36.36 -5.96
CA ASP A 127 1.24 -35.26 -6.92
C ASP A 127 1.24 -35.78 -8.36
N GLY A 128 0.54 -35.06 -9.24
CA GLY A 128 0.63 -35.29 -10.67
C GLY A 128 2.04 -34.95 -11.16
N THR A 129 2.65 -35.84 -11.94
CA THR A 129 4.00 -35.64 -12.48
C THR A 129 4.04 -35.45 -14.00
N ALA A 130 2.99 -35.88 -14.71
CA ALA A 130 2.87 -35.69 -16.15
C ALA A 130 1.98 -34.46 -16.47
N PRO A 131 2.20 -33.75 -17.59
CA PRO A 131 1.41 -32.56 -17.93
C PRO A 131 -0.10 -32.80 -17.87
N GLY A 132 -0.82 -32.00 -17.07
CA GLY A 132 -2.26 -32.11 -16.87
C GLY A 132 -2.72 -33.32 -16.04
N GLN A 133 -1.81 -34.11 -15.48
CA GLN A 133 -2.15 -35.23 -14.60
C GLN A 133 -2.76 -34.73 -13.29
N ALA A 134 -3.93 -35.27 -12.92
CA ALA A 134 -4.54 -34.99 -11.63
C ALA A 134 -3.71 -35.51 -10.46
N GLY A 135 -3.73 -34.77 -9.35
CA GLY A 135 -3.20 -35.22 -8.08
C GLY A 135 -4.03 -36.38 -7.52
N GLY A 136 -3.34 -37.33 -6.89
CA GLY A 136 -3.93 -38.48 -6.22
C GLY A 136 -4.72 -38.06 -4.98
N ALA A 137 -5.76 -38.81 -4.65
CA ALA A 137 -6.52 -38.56 -3.44
C ALA A 137 -5.73 -38.97 -2.18
N GLY A 138 -5.83 -38.19 -1.11
CA GLY A 138 -5.22 -38.48 0.18
C GLY A 138 -5.77 -39.73 0.85
N GLY A 139 -5.15 -40.14 1.94
CA GLY A 139 -5.56 -41.28 2.76
C GLY A 139 -6.95 -41.12 3.34
N LEU A 140 -7.65 -42.23 3.56
CA LEU A 140 -9.06 -42.24 3.96
C LEU A 140 -9.31 -41.56 5.31
N LEU A 141 -8.40 -41.70 6.27
CA LEU A 141 -8.52 -41.11 7.61
C LEU A 141 -7.67 -39.85 7.76
N TYR A 142 -6.42 -39.91 7.33
CA TYR A 142 -5.47 -38.80 7.46
C TYR A 142 -4.60 -38.71 6.21
N GLY A 143 -4.57 -37.53 5.59
CA GLY A 143 -3.71 -37.26 4.44
C GLY A 143 -4.27 -36.16 3.57
N ASN A 144 -3.38 -35.28 3.13
CA ASN A 144 -3.67 -34.25 2.15
C ASN A 144 -3.88 -34.89 0.77
N GLY A 145 -4.66 -34.24 -0.09
CA GLY A 145 -4.68 -34.59 -1.51
C GLY A 145 -3.40 -34.11 -2.20
N GLY A 146 -2.93 -34.86 -3.20
CA GLY A 146 -1.77 -34.46 -4.00
C GLY A 146 -2.11 -33.32 -4.96
N ASP A 147 -1.11 -32.55 -5.37
CA ASP A 147 -1.26 -31.45 -6.29
C ASP A 147 -1.46 -31.92 -7.73
N GLY A 148 -2.24 -31.16 -8.50
CA GLY A 148 -2.41 -31.38 -9.92
C GLY A 148 -1.22 -30.85 -10.73
N ALA A 149 -0.76 -31.60 -11.72
CA ALA A 149 0.33 -31.19 -12.58
C ALA A 149 -0.08 -30.06 -13.54
N PRO A 150 0.82 -29.11 -13.87
CA PRO A 150 0.55 -28.11 -14.88
C PRO A 150 0.38 -28.73 -16.27
N GLY A 151 -0.54 -28.23 -17.08
CA GLY A 151 -0.79 -28.65 -18.45
C GLY A 151 0.19 -28.06 -19.46
N MET A 152 1.51 -28.12 -19.26
CA MET A 152 2.57 -27.37 -19.96
C MET A 152 2.47 -27.22 -21.52
N ASN A 153 1.67 -28.04 -22.22
CA ASN A 153 1.45 -27.97 -23.66
C ASN A 153 0.14 -27.24 -24.01
N ALA A 154 0.12 -26.53 -25.14
CA ALA A 154 -1.09 -25.87 -25.64
C ALA A 154 -2.30 -26.83 -25.71
N GLY A 155 -3.45 -26.38 -25.22
CA GLY A 155 -4.69 -27.15 -25.20
C GLY A 155 -4.77 -28.24 -24.11
N ILE A 156 -3.72 -28.48 -23.31
CA ILE A 156 -3.76 -29.43 -22.20
C ILE A 156 -4.18 -28.69 -20.93
N ALA A 157 -5.30 -29.09 -20.34
CA ALA A 157 -5.78 -28.51 -19.08
C ALA A 157 -4.83 -28.84 -17.92
N GLY A 158 -4.83 -27.98 -16.90
CA GLY A 158 -4.15 -28.28 -15.64
C GLY A 158 -4.81 -29.45 -14.93
N GLY A 159 -4.00 -30.30 -14.29
CA GLY A 159 -4.51 -31.42 -13.51
C GLY A 159 -5.33 -30.93 -12.32
N SER A 160 -6.44 -31.59 -12.01
CA SER A 160 -7.16 -31.27 -10.76
C SER A 160 -6.34 -31.68 -9.54
N GLY A 161 -6.40 -30.89 -8.47
CA GLY A 161 -5.88 -31.28 -7.17
C GLY A 161 -6.66 -32.45 -6.58
N GLY A 162 -5.97 -33.32 -5.86
CA GLY A 162 -6.54 -34.49 -5.19
C GLY A 162 -7.41 -34.11 -4.02
N ALA A 163 -8.49 -34.85 -3.76
CA ALA A 163 -9.29 -34.66 -2.56
C ALA A 163 -8.62 -35.33 -1.34
N ALA A 164 -8.72 -34.71 -0.17
CA ALA A 164 -8.38 -35.34 1.10
C ALA A 164 -9.45 -36.36 1.54
N GLY A 165 -9.13 -37.16 2.57
CA GLY A 165 -10.06 -38.12 3.19
C GLY A 165 -10.90 -37.51 4.32
N LEU A 166 -10.79 -38.07 5.53
CA LEU A 166 -11.50 -37.54 6.70
C LEU A 166 -10.83 -36.28 7.28
N ILE A 167 -9.50 -36.31 7.43
CA ILE A 167 -8.66 -35.19 7.89
C ILE A 167 -7.55 -34.95 6.87
N GLY A 168 -7.39 -33.71 6.42
CA GLY A 168 -6.34 -33.31 5.48
C GLY A 168 -6.81 -32.20 4.54
N ASN A 169 -5.88 -31.46 3.96
CA ASN A 169 -6.17 -30.39 2.99
C ASN A 169 -6.30 -30.96 1.57
N GLY A 170 -7.15 -30.38 0.75
CA GLY A 170 -7.21 -30.70 -0.68
C GLY A 170 -5.98 -30.20 -1.41
N GLY A 171 -5.51 -30.95 -2.42
CA GLY A 171 -4.38 -30.56 -3.24
C GLY A 171 -4.70 -29.38 -4.16
N ILE A 172 -3.70 -28.65 -4.58
CA ILE A 172 -3.83 -27.48 -5.47
C ILE A 172 -4.07 -27.97 -6.92
N GLY A 173 -4.90 -27.25 -7.68
CA GLY A 173 -5.08 -27.50 -9.11
C GLY A 173 -3.89 -26.98 -9.93
N GLY A 174 -3.44 -27.75 -10.90
CA GLY A 174 -2.36 -27.35 -11.81
C GLY A 174 -2.77 -26.24 -12.76
N SER A 175 -1.83 -25.44 -13.24
CA SER A 175 -2.11 -24.41 -14.25
C SER A 175 -2.45 -25.03 -15.61
N GLY A 176 -3.31 -24.39 -16.40
CA GLY A 176 -3.58 -24.78 -17.78
C GLY A 176 -2.42 -24.45 -18.72
N GLY A 177 -2.23 -25.28 -19.74
CA GLY A 177 -1.40 -24.93 -20.90
C GLY A 177 -2.04 -23.84 -21.74
N ALA A 178 -1.31 -23.33 -22.73
CA ALA A 178 -1.80 -22.23 -23.57
C ALA A 178 -3.23 -22.47 -24.08
N GLY A 179 -4.13 -21.53 -23.77
CA GLY A 179 -5.58 -21.55 -24.07
C GLY A 179 -6.42 -22.60 -23.34
N ALA A 180 -5.83 -23.38 -22.44
CA ALA A 180 -6.50 -24.47 -21.71
C ALA A 180 -6.85 -24.07 -20.28
N ALA A 181 -7.91 -24.66 -19.73
CA ALA A 181 -8.35 -24.34 -18.37
C ALA A 181 -7.36 -24.79 -17.30
N GLY A 182 -7.32 -24.07 -16.18
CA GLY A 182 -6.66 -24.50 -14.97
C GLY A 182 -7.40 -25.64 -14.29
N GLY A 183 -6.67 -26.47 -13.55
CA GLY A 183 -7.23 -27.58 -12.79
C GLY A 183 -8.03 -27.09 -11.59
N SER A 184 -9.13 -27.75 -11.24
CA SER A 184 -9.83 -27.41 -9.99
C SER A 184 -9.02 -27.83 -8.77
N GLY A 185 -9.09 -27.05 -7.70
CA GLY A 185 -8.56 -27.43 -6.40
C GLY A 185 -9.29 -28.64 -5.80
N GLY A 186 -8.55 -29.44 -5.05
CA GLY A 186 -9.06 -30.61 -4.35
C GLY A 186 -9.94 -30.24 -3.17
N ARG A 187 -10.90 -31.10 -2.83
CA ARG A 187 -11.71 -30.89 -1.61
C ARG A 187 -10.90 -31.16 -0.35
N GLY A 188 -11.10 -30.34 0.67
CA GLY A 188 -10.60 -30.58 2.02
C GLY A 188 -11.25 -31.80 2.67
N GLY A 189 -10.68 -32.25 3.78
CA GLY A 189 -11.13 -33.43 4.49
C GLY A 189 -12.56 -33.29 4.97
N TRP A 190 -13.30 -34.40 4.99
CA TRP A 190 -14.72 -34.38 5.36
C TRP A 190 -14.95 -33.79 6.76
N LEU A 191 -14.11 -34.15 7.74
CA LEU A 191 -14.20 -33.60 9.10
C LEU A 191 -13.40 -32.32 9.24
N TYR A 192 -12.12 -32.33 8.86
CA TYR A 192 -11.23 -31.19 9.04
C TYR A 192 -10.24 -31.06 7.87
N GLY A 193 -10.19 -29.87 7.28
CA GLY A 193 -9.19 -29.53 6.30
C GLY A 193 -9.68 -28.51 5.29
N ASN A 194 -8.74 -27.73 4.78
CA ASN A 194 -9.01 -26.68 3.82
C ASN A 194 -9.16 -27.28 2.42
N GLY A 195 -9.96 -26.64 1.58
CA GLY A 195 -9.96 -26.93 0.15
C GLY A 195 -8.71 -26.37 -0.53
N GLY A 196 -8.23 -27.06 -1.56
CA GLY A 196 -7.09 -26.62 -2.35
C GLY A 196 -7.46 -25.49 -3.31
N ASN A 197 -6.50 -24.67 -3.70
CA ASN A 197 -6.73 -23.59 -4.65
C ASN A 197 -6.92 -24.14 -6.08
N GLY A 198 -7.71 -23.45 -6.89
CA GLY A 198 -7.80 -23.73 -8.32
C GLY A 198 -6.57 -23.21 -9.06
N GLY A 199 -6.15 -23.92 -10.11
CA GLY A 199 -5.04 -23.51 -10.96
C GLY A 199 -5.44 -22.41 -11.93
N ALA A 200 -4.49 -21.56 -12.32
CA ALA A 200 -4.72 -20.54 -13.33
C ALA A 200 -4.99 -21.16 -14.71
N GLY A 201 -5.86 -20.52 -15.50
CA GLY A 201 -6.04 -20.85 -16.92
C GLY A 201 -4.85 -20.38 -17.75
N GLY A 202 -4.49 -21.13 -18.79
CA GLY A 202 -3.35 -20.77 -19.63
C GLY A 202 -3.68 -19.67 -20.63
N ALA A 203 -2.73 -18.77 -20.86
CA ALA A 203 -2.87 -17.69 -21.84
C ALA A 203 -3.13 -18.24 -23.26
N GLY A 204 -4.00 -17.57 -24.01
CA GLY A 204 -4.33 -17.94 -25.37
C GLY A 204 -3.11 -17.81 -26.30
N PRO A 205 -2.89 -18.76 -27.23
CA PRO A 205 -1.75 -18.69 -28.13
C PRO A 205 -1.87 -17.52 -29.11
N THR A 206 -0.75 -16.85 -29.38
CA THR A 206 -0.59 -15.96 -30.53
C THR A 206 -0.43 -16.81 -31.79
N LEU A 207 -1.24 -16.59 -32.82
CA LEU A 207 -1.23 -17.39 -34.06
C LEU A 207 -0.53 -16.66 -35.23
N LEU A 208 -0.29 -17.39 -36.33
CA LEU A 208 0.33 -16.86 -37.55
C LEU A 208 -0.63 -15.89 -38.28
N ALA A 209 -0.11 -15.10 -39.24
CA ALA A 209 -0.89 -14.17 -40.06
C ALA A 209 -2.17 -14.81 -40.64
N GLY A 210 -3.31 -14.13 -40.45
CA GLY A 210 -4.62 -14.57 -40.96
C GLY A 210 -5.42 -15.47 -40.01
N PHE A 211 -4.99 -15.62 -38.75
CA PHE A 211 -5.72 -16.36 -37.72
C PHE A 211 -6.08 -15.45 -36.52
N ASN A 212 -7.24 -15.72 -35.91
CA ASN A 212 -7.65 -15.07 -34.66
C ASN A 212 -6.71 -15.46 -33.52
N GLY A 213 -6.51 -14.54 -32.56
CA GLY A 213 -5.85 -14.86 -31.31
C GLY A 213 -6.59 -15.96 -30.56
N GLY A 214 -5.85 -16.89 -29.96
CA GLY A 214 -6.46 -17.97 -29.18
C GLY A 214 -7.13 -17.42 -27.92
N ASN A 215 -8.23 -18.01 -27.48
CA ASN A 215 -8.86 -17.61 -26.21
C ASN A 215 -7.97 -18.01 -25.02
N GLY A 216 -8.01 -17.22 -23.96
CA GLY A 216 -7.46 -17.60 -22.67
C GLY A 216 -8.28 -18.72 -22.04
N GLY A 217 -7.59 -19.63 -21.35
CA GLY A 217 -8.25 -20.70 -20.61
C GLY A 217 -8.92 -20.18 -19.34
N ASN A 218 -10.03 -20.79 -18.92
CA ASN A 218 -10.66 -20.42 -17.65
C ASN A 218 -9.79 -20.86 -16.45
N GLY A 219 -9.83 -20.09 -15.37
CA GLY A 219 -9.28 -20.51 -14.09
C GLY A 219 -10.04 -21.69 -13.49
N GLY A 220 -9.33 -22.53 -12.76
CA GLY A 220 -9.91 -23.67 -12.04
C GLY A 220 -10.68 -23.21 -10.82
N ASN A 221 -11.78 -23.88 -10.48
CA ASN A 221 -12.50 -23.57 -9.24
C ASN A 221 -11.67 -23.98 -8.01
N GLY A 222 -11.78 -23.22 -6.93
CA GLY A 222 -11.27 -23.61 -5.63
C GLY A 222 -12.02 -24.79 -5.02
N GLY A 223 -11.32 -25.59 -4.23
CA GLY A 223 -11.87 -26.73 -3.51
C GLY A 223 -12.70 -26.29 -2.31
N GLY A 224 -13.81 -26.97 -2.04
CA GLY A 224 -14.58 -26.77 -0.81
C GLY A 224 -13.97 -27.49 0.39
N ALA A 225 -14.17 -26.95 1.58
CA ALA A 225 -13.89 -27.63 2.85
C ALA A 225 -15.05 -28.56 3.28
N GLY A 226 -14.79 -29.42 4.28
CA GLY A 226 -15.77 -30.33 4.88
C GLY A 226 -16.57 -29.68 6.01
N TRP A 227 -16.51 -30.26 7.21
CA TRP A 227 -17.16 -29.68 8.41
C TRP A 227 -16.41 -28.48 8.96
N TRP A 228 -15.08 -28.56 9.04
CA TRP A 228 -14.19 -27.50 9.48
C TRP A 228 -13.12 -27.23 8.43
N GLY A 229 -12.82 -25.96 8.19
CA GLY A 229 -11.74 -25.56 7.30
C GLY A 229 -12.15 -24.46 6.31
N PHE A 230 -11.15 -23.87 5.67
CA PHE A 230 -11.33 -22.78 4.72
C PHE A 230 -11.55 -23.30 3.30
N GLY A 231 -12.38 -22.61 2.52
CA GLY A 231 -12.51 -22.88 1.09
C GLY A 231 -11.27 -22.39 0.33
N GLY A 232 -10.84 -23.14 -0.69
CA GLY A 232 -9.72 -22.74 -1.55
C GLY A 232 -10.11 -21.62 -2.50
N ALA A 233 -9.17 -20.77 -2.90
CA ALA A 233 -9.41 -19.72 -3.87
C ALA A 233 -9.63 -20.28 -5.28
N GLY A 234 -10.41 -19.59 -6.11
CA GLY A 234 -10.49 -19.85 -7.54
C GLY A 234 -9.23 -19.38 -8.27
N GLY A 235 -8.83 -20.10 -9.31
CA GLY A 235 -7.71 -19.73 -10.16
C GLY A 235 -8.08 -18.58 -11.10
N GLU A 236 -7.08 -17.82 -11.53
CA GLU A 236 -7.27 -16.73 -12.50
C GLU A 236 -7.54 -17.27 -13.91
N GLY A 237 -8.31 -16.52 -14.70
CA GLY A 237 -8.47 -16.78 -16.12
C GLY A 237 -7.24 -16.34 -16.92
N GLY A 238 -6.87 -17.13 -17.93
CA GLY A 238 -5.77 -16.82 -18.83
C GLY A 238 -6.08 -15.61 -19.72
N THR A 239 -5.07 -14.84 -20.09
CA THR A 239 -5.24 -13.75 -21.06
C THR A 239 -5.59 -14.28 -22.44
N GLY A 240 -6.41 -13.57 -23.21
CA GLY A 240 -6.62 -13.84 -24.62
C GLY A 240 -5.35 -13.58 -25.42
N GLY A 241 -5.06 -14.44 -26.40
CA GLY A 241 -3.95 -14.27 -27.32
C GLY A 241 -4.19 -13.09 -28.25
N ALA A 242 -3.13 -12.37 -28.59
CA ALA A 242 -3.21 -11.36 -29.64
C ALA A 242 -3.53 -12.02 -31.00
N ALA A 243 -4.22 -11.27 -31.84
CA ALA A 243 -4.36 -11.55 -33.26
C ALA A 243 -2.98 -11.77 -33.95
N GLY A 244 -2.95 -12.57 -35.02
CA GLY A 244 -1.71 -12.88 -35.76
C GLY A 244 -1.55 -12.04 -37.03
N GLY A 245 -0.40 -11.37 -37.24
CA GLY A 245 -0.13 -10.62 -38.47
C GLY A 245 1.22 -9.88 -38.50
N ASP A 246 1.72 -9.63 -39.71
CA ASP A 246 2.81 -8.67 -39.99
C ASP A 246 2.17 -7.28 -40.16
N PRO A 247 2.63 -6.24 -39.45
CA PRO A 247 2.09 -4.89 -39.57
C PRO A 247 2.21 -4.24 -40.97
N ALA A 248 2.71 -4.94 -41.98
CA ALA A 248 2.89 -4.40 -43.34
C ALA A 248 2.12 -5.15 -44.46
N ALA A 249 1.32 -6.19 -44.16
CA ALA A 249 0.71 -7.06 -45.19
C ALA A 249 -0.81 -6.87 -45.31
N THR A 250 -1.28 -6.33 -46.45
CA THR A 250 -2.68 -5.93 -46.73
C THR A 250 -3.66 -7.06 -47.11
N ASP A 251 -3.21 -8.32 -47.25
CA ASP A 251 -3.97 -9.34 -48.00
C ASP A 251 -4.51 -10.52 -47.14
N GLY A 252 -4.57 -10.39 -45.80
CA GLY A 252 -5.04 -11.46 -44.90
C GLY A 252 -6.37 -11.16 -44.18
N ILE A 253 -7.47 -11.78 -44.60
CA ILE A 253 -8.85 -11.50 -44.12
C ILE A 253 -9.21 -12.21 -42.80
N GLY A 254 -8.48 -11.95 -41.72
CA GLY A 254 -9.00 -12.25 -40.39
C GLY A 254 -7.98 -12.24 -39.28
N SER A 255 -8.18 -11.43 -38.24
CA SER A 255 -7.48 -11.58 -36.95
C SER A 255 -8.19 -10.82 -35.81
N ASN A 256 -9.19 -11.45 -35.16
CA ASN A 256 -9.74 -10.95 -33.90
C ASN A 256 -8.82 -11.32 -32.74
N GLY A 257 -8.69 -10.45 -31.73
CA GLY A 257 -8.05 -10.79 -30.47
C GLY A 257 -8.83 -11.89 -29.72
N GLY A 258 -8.12 -12.78 -29.02
CA GLY A 258 -8.72 -13.86 -28.27
C GLY A 258 -9.49 -13.35 -27.05
N VAL A 259 -10.59 -14.00 -26.67
CA VAL A 259 -11.32 -13.65 -25.44
C VAL A 259 -10.51 -14.07 -24.22
N GLY A 260 -10.46 -13.22 -23.18
CA GLY A 260 -9.88 -13.57 -21.89
C GLY A 260 -10.66 -14.69 -21.19
N GLY A 261 -9.95 -15.59 -20.53
CA GLY A 261 -10.57 -16.69 -19.77
C GLY A 261 -11.31 -16.17 -18.55
N ASN A 262 -12.39 -16.84 -18.15
CA ASN A 262 -13.08 -16.49 -16.91
C ASN A 262 -12.27 -16.91 -15.69
N GLY A 263 -12.39 -16.18 -14.59
CA GLY A 263 -11.87 -16.61 -13.29
C GLY A 263 -12.64 -17.81 -12.73
N GLY A 264 -11.96 -18.65 -11.97
CA GLY A 264 -12.56 -19.78 -11.27
C GLY A 264 -13.34 -19.34 -10.04
N ASN A 265 -14.40 -20.05 -9.68
CA ASN A 265 -15.15 -19.75 -8.46
C ASN A 265 -14.36 -20.14 -7.21
N GLY A 266 -14.52 -19.38 -6.14
CA GLY A 266 -14.01 -19.72 -4.82
C GLY A 266 -14.72 -20.93 -4.20
N GLY A 267 -13.97 -21.73 -3.46
CA GLY A 267 -14.47 -22.89 -2.75
C GLY A 267 -15.32 -22.52 -1.53
N HIS A 268 -16.28 -23.37 -1.19
CA HIS A 268 -17.08 -23.19 0.02
C HIS A 268 -16.24 -23.38 1.29
N GLY A 269 -16.50 -22.56 2.31
CA GLY A 269 -15.97 -22.77 3.66
C GLY A 269 -16.62 -23.98 4.34
N GLY A 270 -16.05 -24.40 5.47
CA GLY A 270 -16.54 -25.54 6.23
C GLY A 270 -17.99 -25.35 6.70
N TRP A 271 -18.77 -26.43 6.71
CA TRP A 271 -20.18 -26.37 7.09
C TRP A 271 -20.41 -25.83 8.49
N LEU A 272 -19.56 -26.16 9.46
CA LEU A 272 -19.65 -25.67 10.82
C LEU A 272 -18.87 -24.36 10.99
N ALA A 273 -17.58 -24.37 10.67
CA ALA A 273 -16.82 -23.11 10.64
C ALA A 273 -15.71 -23.11 9.59
N GLY A 274 -15.55 -21.95 8.97
CA GLY A 274 -14.45 -21.62 8.09
C GLY A 274 -14.89 -20.63 7.01
N ASN A 275 -14.00 -19.70 6.71
CA ASN A 275 -14.22 -18.72 5.65
C ASN A 275 -14.17 -19.40 4.29
N ALA A 276 -14.92 -18.86 3.35
CA ALA A 276 -14.93 -19.35 1.99
C ALA A 276 -13.83 -18.71 1.14
N GLY A 277 -13.47 -19.38 0.04
CA GLY A 277 -12.42 -18.91 -0.86
C GLY A 277 -12.89 -17.78 -1.75
N ALA A 278 -11.98 -16.89 -2.13
CA ALA A 278 -12.24 -15.85 -3.12
C ALA A 278 -12.38 -16.44 -4.54
N GLY A 279 -13.15 -15.77 -5.39
CA GLY A 279 -13.16 -16.04 -6.83
C GLY A 279 -11.88 -15.53 -7.50
N GLY A 280 -11.46 -16.21 -8.56
CA GLY A 280 -10.30 -15.82 -9.36
C GLY A 280 -10.61 -14.66 -10.30
N GLN A 281 -9.56 -13.94 -10.71
CA GLN A 281 -9.70 -12.83 -11.65
C GLN A 281 -10.05 -13.34 -13.05
N GLY A 282 -10.80 -12.54 -13.81
CA GLY A 282 -10.97 -12.74 -15.25
C GLY A 282 -9.72 -12.32 -16.03
N GLY A 283 -9.36 -13.08 -17.07
CA GLY A 283 -8.22 -12.78 -17.92
C GLY A 283 -8.50 -11.60 -18.85
N MET A 284 -7.48 -10.83 -19.20
CA MET A 284 -7.62 -9.75 -20.19
C MET A 284 -7.95 -10.30 -21.58
N GLY A 285 -8.71 -9.57 -22.37
CA GLY A 285 -8.90 -9.84 -23.78
C GLY A 285 -7.63 -9.58 -24.58
N GLY A 286 -7.41 -10.37 -25.63
CA GLY A 286 -6.28 -10.20 -26.53
C GLY A 286 -6.47 -9.02 -27.47
N ASN A 287 -5.37 -8.39 -27.87
CA ASN A 287 -5.40 -7.26 -28.79
C ASN A 287 -5.69 -7.73 -30.23
N GLY A 288 -6.33 -6.86 -31.02
CA GLY A 288 -6.37 -7.00 -32.48
C GLY A 288 -5.03 -6.63 -33.13
N ASN A 289 -4.89 -6.84 -34.45
CA ASN A 289 -3.69 -6.45 -35.20
C ASN A 289 -3.63 -4.93 -35.45
N GLN A 290 -2.42 -4.38 -35.50
CA GLN A 290 -2.13 -2.93 -35.49
C GLN A 290 -1.67 -2.33 -36.84
N PRO A 291 -2.18 -2.81 -38.00
CA PRO A 291 -2.39 -1.83 -39.09
C PRO A 291 -3.56 -2.17 -40.02
N ASP A 292 -4.31 -1.13 -40.38
CA ASP A 292 -5.25 -0.95 -41.51
C ASP A 292 -6.29 -2.04 -41.83
N ILE A 293 -6.34 -3.17 -41.11
CA ILE A 293 -7.26 -4.30 -41.37
C ILE A 293 -7.53 -5.19 -40.13
N GLY A 294 -7.27 -4.71 -38.91
CA GLY A 294 -7.53 -5.43 -37.66
C GLY A 294 -8.92 -5.14 -37.08
N PHE A 295 -9.86 -6.09 -37.17
CA PHE A 295 -11.29 -5.78 -36.93
C PHE A 295 -11.77 -5.78 -35.46
N THR A 296 -11.37 -6.69 -34.56
CA THR A 296 -11.99 -6.71 -33.20
C THR A 296 -11.08 -7.19 -32.07
N GLY A 297 -11.10 -6.47 -30.94
CA GLY A 297 -10.36 -6.78 -29.72
C GLY A 297 -11.10 -7.83 -28.91
N GLY A 298 -10.35 -8.70 -28.23
CA GLY A 298 -10.93 -9.74 -27.39
C GLY A 298 -11.68 -9.14 -26.22
N ARG A 299 -12.82 -9.71 -25.82
CA ARG A 299 -13.47 -9.32 -24.56
C ARG A 299 -12.63 -9.76 -23.37
N GLY A 300 -12.63 -9.00 -22.28
CA GLY A 300 -12.14 -9.47 -21.00
C GLY A 300 -12.99 -10.62 -20.44
N GLY A 301 -12.35 -11.54 -19.72
CA GLY A 301 -13.01 -12.63 -19.02
C GLY A 301 -13.78 -12.13 -17.80
N THR A 302 -14.85 -12.81 -17.43
CA THR A 302 -15.59 -12.50 -16.19
C THR A 302 -14.79 -12.95 -14.97
N GLY A 303 -14.91 -12.21 -13.86
CA GLY A 303 -14.38 -12.64 -12.58
C GLY A 303 -15.16 -13.80 -11.98
N GLY A 304 -14.48 -14.66 -11.23
CA GLY A 304 -15.10 -15.80 -10.56
C GLY A 304 -15.94 -15.39 -9.36
N PHE A 305 -16.99 -16.14 -9.06
CA PHE A 305 -17.80 -15.90 -7.86
C PHE A 305 -17.03 -16.24 -6.59
N GLY A 306 -17.24 -15.46 -5.53
CA GLY A 306 -16.77 -15.80 -4.20
C GLY A 306 -17.49 -17.03 -3.63
N GLY A 307 -16.76 -17.85 -2.88
CA GLY A 307 -17.33 -19.01 -2.20
C GLY A 307 -18.26 -18.61 -1.06
N SER A 308 -19.26 -19.43 -0.77
CA SER A 308 -20.13 -19.21 0.42
C SER A 308 -19.60 -19.95 1.65
N ALA A 309 -19.71 -19.32 2.83
CA ALA A 309 -19.41 -19.95 4.11
C ALA A 309 -20.57 -20.84 4.60
N GLY A 310 -20.28 -21.69 5.61
CA GLY A 310 -21.24 -22.60 6.24
C GLY A 310 -22.08 -21.94 7.34
N LEU A 311 -21.98 -22.43 8.58
CA LEU A 311 -22.71 -21.91 9.73
C LEU A 311 -22.01 -20.68 10.34
N PHE A 312 -20.68 -20.75 10.48
CA PHE A 312 -19.81 -19.67 10.92
C PHE A 312 -18.72 -19.38 9.88
N GLY A 313 -18.38 -18.11 9.69
CA GLY A 313 -17.26 -17.68 8.84
C GLY A 313 -17.68 -16.75 7.72
N ASP A 314 -16.70 -16.13 7.10
CA ASP A 314 -16.91 -15.08 6.12
C ASP A 314 -17.07 -15.63 4.69
N GLY A 315 -17.90 -14.96 3.89
CA GLY A 315 -18.03 -15.24 2.46
C GLY A 315 -16.79 -14.78 1.70
N GLY A 316 -16.43 -15.50 0.63
CA GLY A 316 -15.29 -15.13 -0.20
C GLY A 316 -15.61 -13.94 -1.10
N ALA A 317 -14.63 -13.08 -1.39
CA ALA A 317 -14.81 -12.01 -2.36
C ALA A 317 -14.97 -12.56 -3.79
N GLY A 318 -15.72 -11.86 -4.65
CA GLY A 318 -15.74 -12.12 -6.08
C GLY A 318 -14.48 -11.60 -6.76
N GLY A 319 -14.06 -12.26 -7.83
CA GLY A 319 -12.95 -11.82 -8.66
C GLY A 319 -13.35 -10.64 -9.54
N ALA A 320 -12.42 -9.75 -9.88
CA ALA A 320 -12.60 -8.72 -10.88
C ALA A 320 -12.69 -9.32 -12.30
N GLY A 321 -13.40 -8.63 -13.18
CA GLY A 321 -13.39 -8.93 -14.61
C GLY A 321 -12.12 -8.42 -15.28
N GLY A 322 -11.70 -9.10 -16.36
CA GLY A 322 -10.54 -8.70 -17.15
C GLY A 322 -10.84 -7.50 -18.04
N ALA A 323 -9.82 -6.73 -18.38
CA ALA A 323 -9.95 -5.64 -19.36
C ALA A 323 -10.23 -6.20 -20.77
N GLY A 324 -10.93 -5.44 -21.59
CA GLY A 324 -11.06 -5.71 -23.02
C GLY A 324 -9.79 -5.39 -23.80
N GLY A 325 -9.54 -6.14 -24.87
CA GLY A 325 -8.39 -5.94 -25.75
C GLY A 325 -8.55 -4.73 -26.66
N VAL A 326 -7.42 -4.09 -27.00
CA VAL A 326 -7.38 -2.92 -27.86
C VAL A 326 -7.40 -3.28 -29.35
N THR A 327 -7.77 -2.33 -30.22
CA THR A 327 -7.75 -2.49 -31.70
C THR A 327 -7.33 -1.25 -32.44
N GLY A 328 -6.93 -1.40 -33.71
CA GLY A 328 -6.65 -0.30 -34.62
C GLY A 328 -7.78 0.10 -35.60
N GLU A 329 -8.92 -0.62 -35.69
CA GLU A 329 -9.97 -0.23 -36.65
C GLU A 329 -11.40 -0.49 -36.11
N LEU A 330 -12.05 -1.64 -36.37
CA LEU A 330 -13.51 -1.73 -36.25
C LEU A 330 -14.11 -1.70 -34.83
N ALA A 331 -13.64 -2.53 -33.88
CA ALA A 331 -14.19 -2.52 -32.51
C ALA A 331 -13.25 -3.06 -31.40
N ALA A 332 -13.07 -2.32 -30.32
CA ALA A 332 -12.33 -2.81 -29.16
C ALA A 332 -13.17 -3.74 -28.27
N GLY A 333 -12.50 -4.56 -27.45
CA GLY A 333 -13.16 -5.52 -26.58
C GLY A 333 -13.85 -4.85 -25.40
N ASN A 334 -15.03 -5.32 -25.00
CA ASN A 334 -15.61 -4.90 -23.71
C ASN A 334 -14.80 -5.46 -22.54
N GLY A 335 -14.84 -4.76 -21.41
CA GLY A 335 -14.41 -5.31 -20.14
C GLY A 335 -15.30 -6.47 -19.69
N GLY A 336 -14.71 -7.39 -18.92
CA GLY A 336 -15.43 -8.49 -18.28
C GLY A 336 -16.18 -8.02 -17.03
N ASP A 337 -17.28 -8.68 -16.70
CA ASP A 337 -18.00 -8.39 -15.46
C ASP A 337 -17.23 -8.91 -14.23
N GLY A 338 -17.35 -8.19 -13.11
CA GLY A 338 -16.89 -8.68 -11.82
C GLY A 338 -17.77 -9.80 -11.27
N GLY A 339 -17.17 -10.76 -10.57
CA GLY A 339 -17.87 -11.83 -9.90
C GLY A 339 -18.61 -11.36 -8.65
N ASP A 340 -19.77 -11.93 -8.36
CA ASP A 340 -20.46 -11.67 -7.09
C ASP A 340 -19.66 -12.20 -5.89
N GLY A 341 -19.77 -11.50 -4.78
CA GLY A 341 -19.27 -11.94 -3.49
C GLY A 341 -20.09 -13.07 -2.89
N GLY A 342 -19.43 -13.92 -2.14
CA GLY A 342 -20.01 -15.08 -1.49
C GLY A 342 -20.80 -14.73 -0.23
N ARG A 343 -21.76 -15.59 0.14
CA ARG A 343 -22.54 -15.38 1.37
C ARG A 343 -21.69 -15.64 2.61
N GLY A 344 -21.91 -14.81 3.63
CA GLY A 344 -21.40 -15.07 4.98
C GLY A 344 -22.10 -16.27 5.63
N GLY A 345 -21.55 -16.73 6.75
CA GLY A 345 -22.06 -17.87 7.50
C GLY A 345 -23.52 -17.69 7.91
N TRP A 346 -24.30 -18.77 7.88
CA TRP A 346 -25.74 -18.74 8.16
C TRP A 346 -26.05 -18.16 9.53
N LEU A 347 -25.30 -18.51 10.58
CA LEU A 347 -25.51 -17.92 11.90
C LEU A 347 -24.72 -16.63 12.05
N ASN A 348 -23.40 -16.66 11.84
CA ASN A 348 -22.55 -15.48 11.99
C ASN A 348 -21.41 -15.49 10.97
N GLY A 349 -21.28 -14.38 10.26
CA GLY A 349 -20.16 -14.11 9.36
C GLY A 349 -20.47 -12.92 8.48
N THR A 350 -19.42 -12.18 8.10
CA THR A 350 -19.54 -11.13 7.10
C THR A 350 -19.59 -11.74 5.71
N ALA A 351 -20.30 -11.09 4.80
CA ALA A 351 -20.32 -11.55 3.42
C ALA A 351 -19.09 -11.08 2.63
N GLY A 352 -18.83 -11.72 1.49
CA GLY A 352 -17.75 -11.34 0.60
C GLY A 352 -18.14 -10.19 -0.32
N THR A 353 -17.20 -9.31 -0.64
CA THR A 353 -17.42 -8.18 -1.56
C THR A 353 -17.57 -8.64 -3.00
N GLY A 354 -18.32 -7.87 -3.80
CA GLY A 354 -18.35 -8.06 -5.26
C GLY A 354 -17.03 -7.64 -5.92
N GLY A 355 -16.69 -8.30 -7.01
CA GLY A 355 -15.51 -7.98 -7.82
C GLY A 355 -15.73 -6.77 -8.72
N GLN A 356 -14.65 -6.10 -9.09
CA GLN A 356 -14.70 -4.94 -9.99
C GLN A 356 -15.02 -5.38 -11.42
N GLY A 357 -15.75 -4.57 -12.18
CA GLY A 357 -15.85 -4.74 -13.63
C GLY A 357 -14.53 -4.34 -14.31
N GLY A 358 -14.16 -5.05 -15.37
CA GLY A 358 -12.98 -4.74 -16.17
C GLY A 358 -13.20 -3.54 -17.09
N ASP A 359 -12.13 -2.85 -17.46
CA ASP A 359 -12.23 -1.71 -18.36
C ASP A 359 -12.47 -2.14 -19.82
N GLY A 360 -13.17 -1.31 -20.59
CA GLY A 360 -13.31 -1.47 -22.02
C GLY A 360 -12.00 -1.14 -22.76
N GLY A 361 -11.69 -1.88 -23.82
CA GLY A 361 -10.53 -1.65 -24.66
C GLY A 361 -10.64 -0.34 -25.45
N SER A 362 -9.51 0.32 -25.69
CA SER A 362 -9.38 1.51 -26.53
C SER A 362 -9.22 1.17 -28.02
N VAL A 363 -9.52 2.15 -28.87
CA VAL A 363 -9.22 2.14 -30.29
C VAL A 363 -8.14 3.19 -30.58
N ASP A 364 -7.01 2.76 -31.14
CA ASP A 364 -5.88 3.62 -31.52
C ASP A 364 -5.83 3.73 -33.07
N ASP A 365 -6.61 4.62 -33.68
CA ASP A 365 -6.61 4.86 -35.14
C ASP A 365 -6.54 6.36 -35.45
N SER A 366 -5.48 6.79 -36.13
CA SER A 366 -5.28 8.17 -36.57
C SER A 366 -5.94 8.51 -37.91
N ASP A 367 -6.44 7.53 -38.67
CA ASP A 367 -6.93 7.70 -40.06
C ASP A 367 -8.47 7.57 -40.21
N MET A 368 -9.22 7.90 -39.15
CA MET A 368 -10.67 8.12 -39.17
C MET A 368 -11.55 6.94 -39.64
N HIS A 369 -11.28 5.70 -39.20
CA HIS A 369 -12.16 4.57 -39.54
C HIS A 369 -12.68 3.74 -38.35
N GLY A 370 -12.15 3.92 -37.13
CA GLY A 370 -12.65 3.17 -35.97
C GLY A 370 -13.99 3.62 -35.38
N VAL A 371 -14.94 2.68 -35.20
CA VAL A 371 -16.36 3.02 -34.90
C VAL A 371 -16.81 2.65 -33.47
N LEU A 372 -16.22 1.66 -32.78
CA LEU A 372 -16.80 1.14 -31.53
C LEU A 372 -15.75 0.75 -30.45
N PRO A 373 -15.54 1.52 -29.38
CA PRO A 373 -14.72 1.09 -28.25
C PRO A 373 -15.40 0.02 -27.41
N GLY A 374 -14.60 -0.58 -26.52
CA GLY A 374 -15.11 -1.39 -25.44
C GLY A 374 -15.93 -0.57 -24.44
N SER A 375 -17.07 -1.11 -24.02
CA SER A 375 -17.72 -0.68 -22.78
C SER A 375 -17.04 -1.31 -21.57
N GLY A 376 -17.08 -0.62 -20.44
CA GLY A 376 -16.65 -1.17 -19.16
C GLY A 376 -17.59 -2.28 -18.68
N GLY A 377 -17.03 -3.29 -18.04
CA GLY A 377 -17.76 -4.39 -17.42
C GLY A 377 -18.53 -3.95 -16.18
N THR A 378 -19.59 -4.65 -15.84
CA THR A 378 -20.36 -4.38 -14.62
C THR A 378 -19.62 -4.86 -13.38
N GLY A 379 -19.79 -4.16 -12.26
CA GLY A 379 -19.29 -4.63 -10.97
C GLY A 379 -20.16 -5.77 -10.42
N GLY A 380 -19.53 -6.74 -9.77
CA GLY A 380 -20.22 -7.84 -9.11
C GLY A 380 -21.00 -7.39 -7.88
N ASN A 381 -22.07 -8.08 -7.53
CA ASN A 381 -22.84 -7.77 -6.33
C ASN A 381 -22.10 -8.20 -5.06
N GLY A 382 -22.31 -7.48 -3.97
CA GLY A 382 -21.85 -7.89 -2.65
C GLY A 382 -22.67 -9.08 -2.14
N GLY A 383 -22.01 -10.01 -1.43
CA GLY A 383 -22.66 -11.14 -0.79
C GLY A 383 -23.59 -10.71 0.35
N ALA A 384 -24.59 -11.54 0.63
CA ALA A 384 -25.47 -11.36 1.79
C ALA A 384 -24.94 -12.09 3.03
N ALA A 385 -25.14 -11.50 4.22
CA ALA A 385 -24.86 -12.15 5.49
C ALA A 385 -26.01 -13.07 5.96
N GLY A 386 -25.74 -13.91 6.96
CA GLY A 386 -26.69 -14.86 7.55
C GLY A 386 -27.65 -14.22 8.57
N TRP A 387 -27.64 -14.67 9.82
CA TRP A 387 -28.45 -14.10 10.91
C TRP A 387 -27.78 -12.89 11.57
N PHE A 388 -26.47 -12.99 11.78
CA PHE A 388 -25.60 -11.94 12.32
C PHE A 388 -24.48 -11.65 11.32
N GLY A 389 -24.16 -10.38 11.11
CA GLY A 389 -23.04 -9.96 10.27
C GLY A 389 -23.44 -8.93 9.22
N ASN A 390 -22.45 -8.27 8.63
CA ASN A 390 -22.70 -7.20 7.66
C ASN A 390 -22.75 -7.75 6.23
N GLY A 391 -23.65 -7.20 5.43
CA GLY A 391 -23.66 -7.38 3.99
C GLY A 391 -22.45 -6.68 3.38
N ALA A 392 -21.94 -7.23 2.27
CA ALA A 392 -20.72 -6.73 1.68
C ALA A 392 -20.98 -5.68 0.60
N ALA A 393 -19.98 -4.86 0.29
CA ALA A 393 -20.10 -3.90 -0.79
C ALA A 393 -20.20 -4.60 -2.17
N GLY A 394 -20.95 -3.99 -3.10
CA GLY A 394 -20.86 -4.31 -4.51
C GLY A 394 -19.57 -3.76 -5.14
N GLY A 395 -19.07 -4.41 -6.17
CA GLY A 395 -17.93 -3.94 -6.96
C GLY A 395 -18.33 -2.77 -7.84
N ALA A 396 -17.38 -1.89 -8.16
CA ALA A 396 -17.57 -0.82 -9.15
C ALA A 396 -17.60 -1.39 -10.57
N GLY A 397 -18.28 -0.68 -11.47
CA GLY A 397 -18.18 -0.93 -12.90
C GLY A 397 -16.87 -0.42 -13.48
N GLY A 398 -16.38 -1.08 -14.53
CA GLY A 398 -15.17 -0.69 -15.25
C GLY A 398 -15.37 0.56 -16.09
N ALA A 399 -14.28 1.25 -16.43
CA ALA A 399 -14.31 2.40 -17.31
C ALA A 399 -14.61 1.99 -18.77
N GLY A 400 -15.22 2.88 -19.52
CA GLY A 400 -15.36 2.74 -20.97
C GLY A 400 -14.04 3.00 -21.70
N GLY A 401 -13.84 2.35 -22.85
CA GLY A 401 -12.67 2.52 -23.70
C GLY A 401 -12.65 3.84 -24.46
N ALA A 402 -11.45 4.35 -24.71
CA ALA A 402 -11.21 5.58 -25.46
C ALA A 402 -11.24 5.35 -26.98
N THR A 403 -11.76 6.31 -27.76
CA THR A 403 -11.56 6.37 -29.23
C THR A 403 -11.61 7.82 -29.75
N ASP A 404 -11.37 8.01 -31.04
CA ASP A 404 -11.51 9.30 -31.72
C ASP A 404 -12.96 9.66 -32.10
N VAL A 405 -13.89 8.70 -32.18
CA VAL A 405 -15.25 8.88 -32.76
C VAL A 405 -16.39 8.56 -31.79
N TYR A 406 -16.49 7.35 -31.24
CA TYR A 406 -17.51 7.01 -30.24
C TYR A 406 -16.79 6.57 -28.99
N ALA A 407 -17.09 7.09 -27.83
CA ALA A 407 -16.45 6.63 -26.60
C ALA A 407 -17.25 5.52 -25.90
N GLY A 408 -16.55 4.67 -25.15
CA GLY A 408 -17.13 3.54 -24.45
C GLY A 408 -17.93 4.03 -23.26
N ASN A 409 -19.06 3.38 -22.97
CA ASN A 409 -19.78 3.65 -21.73
C ASN A 409 -19.07 2.97 -20.56
N GLY A 410 -19.10 3.61 -19.40
CA GLY A 410 -18.70 2.97 -18.16
C GLY A 410 -19.70 1.90 -17.72
N GLY A 411 -19.20 0.86 -17.07
CA GLY A 411 -20.01 -0.23 -16.53
C GLY A 411 -20.81 0.20 -15.30
N THR A 412 -21.92 -0.46 -15.01
CA THR A 412 -22.69 -0.18 -13.78
C THR A 412 -22.01 -0.77 -12.55
N GLY A 413 -22.14 -0.11 -11.41
CA GLY A 413 -21.74 -0.68 -10.13
C GLY A 413 -22.68 -1.78 -9.65
N GLY A 414 -22.12 -2.76 -8.95
CA GLY A 414 -22.85 -3.88 -8.36
C GLY A 414 -23.67 -3.49 -7.14
N VAL A 415 -24.73 -4.24 -6.83
CA VAL A 415 -25.59 -3.97 -5.68
C VAL A 415 -24.87 -4.41 -4.39
N GLY A 416 -25.03 -3.63 -3.32
CA GLY A 416 -24.56 -3.99 -1.98
C GLY A 416 -25.37 -5.14 -1.39
N GLY A 417 -24.69 -6.06 -0.72
CA GLY A 417 -25.29 -7.24 -0.12
C GLY A 417 -26.14 -6.92 1.10
N ALA A 418 -27.12 -7.78 1.39
CA ALA A 418 -27.96 -7.61 2.58
C ALA A 418 -27.19 -7.90 3.88
N GLY A 419 -27.44 -7.10 4.92
CA GLY A 419 -27.03 -7.37 6.29
C GLY A 419 -27.71 -8.60 6.87
N GLY A 420 -27.18 -9.10 7.99
CA GLY A 420 -27.67 -10.30 8.65
C GLY A 420 -29.12 -10.13 9.09
N LEU A 421 -29.93 -11.18 8.95
CA LEU A 421 -31.39 -11.17 9.14
C LEU A 421 -31.83 -10.49 10.43
N LEU A 422 -31.11 -10.67 11.54
CA LEU A 422 -31.44 -10.06 12.83
C LEU A 422 -30.57 -8.81 13.10
N ILE A 423 -29.25 -8.95 13.04
CA ILE A 423 -28.32 -7.86 13.29
C ILE A 423 -27.29 -7.78 12.16
N GLY A 424 -27.17 -6.62 11.54
CA GLY A 424 -26.19 -6.40 10.48
C GLY A 424 -26.49 -5.19 9.63
N ASN A 425 -25.43 -4.49 9.23
CA ASN A 425 -25.55 -3.41 8.27
C ASN A 425 -25.68 -3.97 6.85
N GLY A 426 -26.47 -3.31 6.00
CA GLY A 426 -26.44 -3.56 4.56
C GLY A 426 -25.14 -3.06 3.95
N GLY A 427 -24.66 -3.75 2.92
CA GLY A 427 -23.46 -3.39 2.19
C GLY A 427 -23.70 -2.21 1.25
N ALA A 428 -22.68 -1.41 0.98
CA ALA A 428 -22.79 -0.31 0.03
C ALA A 428 -22.92 -0.81 -1.43
N GLY A 429 -23.64 -0.08 -2.26
CA GLY A 429 -23.63 -0.28 -3.70
C GLY A 429 -22.29 0.17 -4.31
N GLY A 430 -21.87 -0.51 -5.36
CA GLY A 430 -20.66 -0.21 -6.11
C GLY A 430 -20.81 1.02 -6.98
N GLN A 431 -19.69 1.66 -7.32
CA GLN A 431 -19.66 2.85 -8.16
C GLN A 431 -19.95 2.50 -9.63
N GLY A 432 -20.57 3.42 -10.36
CA GLY A 432 -20.58 3.35 -11.81
C GLY A 432 -19.22 3.70 -12.40
N GLY A 433 -18.80 3.01 -13.46
CA GLY A 433 -17.55 3.27 -14.17
C GLY A 433 -17.62 4.58 -14.96
N ALA A 434 -16.48 5.22 -15.17
CA ALA A 434 -16.41 6.43 -16.00
C ALA A 434 -16.65 6.08 -17.48
N GLY A 435 -17.24 7.01 -18.24
CA GLY A 435 -17.22 6.93 -19.70
C GLY A 435 -15.81 7.12 -20.26
N GLY A 436 -15.51 6.52 -21.40
CA GLY A 436 -14.23 6.65 -22.09
C GLY A 436 -14.06 8.04 -22.73
N PRO A 437 -12.84 8.60 -22.79
CA PRO A 437 -12.61 9.89 -23.45
C PRO A 437 -12.73 9.79 -24.98
N ALA A 438 -13.16 10.88 -25.62
CA ALA A 438 -13.09 11.06 -27.08
C ALA A 438 -11.86 11.93 -27.44
N ALA A 439 -11.03 11.50 -28.41
CA ALA A 439 -9.83 12.25 -28.81
C ALA A 439 -10.13 13.51 -29.66
N VAL A 440 -9.09 14.30 -29.92
CA VAL A 440 -9.16 15.64 -30.53
C VAL A 440 -9.26 15.54 -32.06
N GLY A 441 -10.32 16.10 -32.66
CA GLY A 441 -10.38 16.40 -34.11
C GLY A 441 -11.42 15.68 -34.96
N SER A 442 -12.39 14.96 -34.38
CA SER A 442 -13.48 14.34 -35.15
C SER A 442 -14.84 14.41 -34.45
N ILE A 443 -15.92 14.00 -35.13
CA ILE A 443 -17.37 14.13 -34.85
C ILE A 443 -17.89 13.48 -33.53
N GLY A 444 -17.06 13.32 -32.51
CA GLY A 444 -17.24 12.28 -31.51
C GLY A 444 -18.16 12.59 -30.31
N LEU A 445 -18.91 11.56 -29.89
CA LEU A 445 -19.76 11.56 -28.68
C LEU A 445 -18.97 11.00 -27.50
N GLY A 446 -18.91 11.75 -26.40
CA GLY A 446 -18.27 11.28 -25.17
C GLY A 446 -19.02 10.10 -24.53
N GLY A 447 -18.28 9.18 -23.92
CA GLY A 447 -18.85 7.99 -23.28
C GLY A 447 -19.67 8.37 -22.06
N SER A 448 -20.83 7.75 -21.87
CA SER A 448 -21.63 7.96 -20.65
C SER A 448 -21.04 7.21 -19.47
N GLY A 449 -21.09 7.80 -18.28
CA GLY A 449 -20.75 7.12 -17.05
C GLY A 449 -21.80 6.06 -16.69
N GLY A 450 -21.36 4.97 -16.09
CA GLY A 450 -22.24 3.91 -15.61
C GLY A 450 -23.04 4.34 -14.38
N ASN A 451 -24.17 3.69 -14.13
CA ASN A 451 -24.95 3.95 -12.92
C ASN A 451 -24.28 3.32 -11.70
N GLY A 452 -24.41 3.95 -10.54
CA GLY A 452 -24.05 3.34 -9.26
C GLY A 452 -25.04 2.26 -8.84
N GLY A 453 -24.55 1.27 -8.10
CA GLY A 453 -25.32 0.17 -7.55
C GLY A 453 -26.13 0.60 -6.34
N ASN A 454 -27.25 -0.08 -6.08
CA ASN A 454 -28.03 0.19 -4.87
C ASN A 454 -27.33 -0.35 -3.62
N GLY A 455 -27.53 0.29 -2.48
CA GLY A 455 -27.13 -0.24 -1.19
C GLY A 455 -28.03 -1.37 -0.70
N GLY A 456 -27.46 -2.28 0.07
CA GLY A 456 -28.13 -3.43 0.66
C GLY A 456 -29.01 -3.06 1.85
N ILE A 457 -30.03 -3.87 2.10
CA ILE A 457 -30.90 -3.71 3.27
C ILE A 457 -30.17 -4.09 4.56
N SER A 458 -30.54 -3.47 5.69
CA SER A 458 -30.06 -3.88 7.01
C SER A 458 -30.74 -5.15 7.52
N GLY A 459 -30.22 -5.66 8.64
CA GLY A 459 -30.91 -6.62 9.49
C GLY A 459 -32.19 -6.08 10.10
N TRP A 460 -33.08 -7.01 10.45
CA TRP A 460 -34.43 -6.69 10.92
C TRP A 460 -34.43 -5.93 12.24
N LEU A 461 -33.64 -6.36 13.24
CA LEU A 461 -33.63 -5.77 14.60
C LEU A 461 -32.71 -4.56 14.69
N TYR A 462 -31.43 -4.72 14.34
CA TYR A 462 -30.42 -3.66 14.42
C TYR A 462 -29.50 -3.66 13.21
N GLY A 463 -29.35 -2.50 12.57
CA GLY A 463 -28.37 -2.27 11.52
C GLY A 463 -28.78 -1.13 10.61
N ASN A 464 -27.79 -0.49 10.02
CA ASN A 464 -27.98 0.56 9.02
C ASN A 464 -28.18 -0.07 7.63
N GLY A 465 -29.01 0.52 6.79
CA GLY A 465 -29.02 0.21 5.37
C GLY A 465 -27.73 0.68 4.72
N GLY A 466 -27.26 -0.04 3.70
CA GLY A 466 -26.04 0.32 2.98
C GLY A 466 -26.26 1.51 2.07
N ASN A 467 -25.23 2.32 1.82
CA ASN A 467 -25.37 3.45 0.91
C ASN A 467 -25.48 3.02 -0.54
N GLY A 468 -26.13 3.82 -1.39
CA GLY A 468 -26.05 3.65 -2.83
C GLY A 468 -24.69 4.10 -3.37
N GLY A 469 -24.18 3.42 -4.39
CA GLY A 469 -22.97 3.83 -5.11
C GLY A 469 -23.25 5.07 -5.95
N ALA A 470 -22.26 5.94 -6.14
CA ALA A 470 -22.40 7.06 -7.06
C ALA A 470 -22.35 6.61 -8.52
N GLY A 471 -22.93 7.43 -9.40
CA GLY A 471 -22.80 7.25 -10.84
C GLY A 471 -21.43 7.67 -11.34
N GLY A 472 -20.95 7.01 -12.37
CA GLY A 472 -19.69 7.33 -13.04
C GLY A 472 -19.76 8.66 -13.78
N ALA A 473 -18.62 9.32 -13.92
CA ALA A 473 -18.54 10.54 -14.71
C ALA A 473 -18.74 10.25 -16.21
N GLY A 474 -19.46 11.12 -16.90
CA GLY A 474 -19.45 11.16 -18.35
C GLY A 474 -18.14 11.75 -18.87
N ALA A 475 -17.76 11.38 -20.09
CA ALA A 475 -16.47 11.79 -20.65
C ALA A 475 -16.53 13.10 -21.44
N ALA A 476 -15.40 13.80 -21.43
CA ALA A 476 -15.19 15.05 -22.15
C ALA A 476 -15.19 14.86 -23.68
N THR A 477 -15.53 15.92 -24.41
CA THR A 477 -15.31 16.04 -25.87
C THR A 477 -14.49 17.30 -26.17
N ALA A 478 -13.54 17.22 -27.10
CA ALA A 478 -12.61 18.31 -27.40
C ALA A 478 -13.22 19.49 -28.19
N GLU A 479 -14.30 19.28 -28.96
CA GLU A 479 -14.86 20.31 -29.86
C GLU A 479 -16.25 20.87 -29.46
N ALA A 480 -16.47 22.15 -29.77
CA ALA A 480 -17.72 22.86 -29.53
C ALA A 480 -18.78 22.51 -30.60
N GLY A 481 -19.76 21.68 -30.25
CA GLY A 481 -20.89 21.34 -31.14
C GLY A 481 -21.42 19.90 -30.98
N PHE A 482 -20.65 19.01 -30.35
CA PHE A 482 -21.02 17.62 -30.11
C PHE A 482 -21.48 17.39 -28.66
N THR A 483 -22.22 16.31 -28.41
CA THR A 483 -22.73 15.99 -27.07
C THR A 483 -21.68 15.20 -26.29
N SER A 484 -21.17 15.80 -25.23
CA SER A 484 -20.30 15.11 -24.27
C SER A 484 -21.07 14.02 -23.49
N GLY A 485 -20.34 13.11 -22.85
CA GLY A 485 -20.92 12.01 -22.12
C GLY A 485 -21.82 12.45 -20.96
N ASN A 486 -22.95 11.78 -20.79
CA ASN A 486 -23.80 11.96 -19.60
C ASN A 486 -23.12 11.32 -18.39
N GLY A 487 -23.27 11.95 -17.22
CA GLY A 487 -22.96 11.28 -15.96
C GLY A 487 -23.98 10.18 -15.66
N GLY A 488 -23.52 9.09 -15.07
CA GLY A 488 -24.39 8.00 -14.63
C GLY A 488 -25.23 8.39 -13.42
N ASN A 489 -26.36 7.74 -13.20
CA ASN A 489 -27.17 7.99 -12.00
C ASN A 489 -26.52 7.34 -10.77
N GLY A 490 -26.70 7.97 -9.61
CA GLY A 490 -26.38 7.35 -8.33
C GLY A 490 -27.40 6.26 -7.99
N GLY A 491 -26.92 5.19 -7.35
CA GLY A 491 -27.74 4.13 -6.81
C GLY A 491 -28.48 4.55 -5.55
N ASN A 492 -29.58 3.89 -5.24
CA ASN A 492 -30.38 4.19 -4.06
C ASN A 492 -29.72 3.61 -2.80
N GLY A 493 -29.88 4.28 -1.67
CA GLY A 493 -29.54 3.76 -0.36
C GLY A 493 -30.47 2.62 0.05
N GLY A 494 -29.91 1.61 0.70
CA GLY A 494 -30.62 0.51 1.31
C GLY A 494 -31.40 0.94 2.55
N SER A 495 -32.50 0.26 2.83
CA SER A 495 -33.35 0.59 3.98
C SER A 495 -32.86 -0.10 5.25
N ALA A 496 -32.99 0.59 6.38
CA ALA A 496 -33.01 -0.03 7.70
C ALA A 496 -34.41 -0.52 8.06
N GLN A 497 -34.50 -1.51 8.95
CA GLN A 497 -35.77 -2.17 9.26
C GLN A 497 -36.41 -1.73 10.59
N LEU A 498 -35.82 -2.06 11.74
CA LEU A 498 -36.37 -1.70 13.06
C LEU A 498 -35.54 -0.61 13.76
N ILE A 499 -34.26 -0.87 14.02
CA ILE A 499 -33.32 0.07 14.64
C ILE A 499 -32.13 0.23 13.68
N GLY A 500 -31.77 1.47 13.35
CA GLY A 500 -30.68 1.81 12.43
C GLY A 500 -31.08 2.77 11.31
N ALA A 501 -30.09 3.44 10.74
CA ALA A 501 -30.24 4.45 9.69
C ALA A 501 -30.55 3.82 8.34
N GLY A 502 -31.36 4.47 7.52
CA GLY A 502 -31.35 4.16 6.09
C GLY A 502 -30.01 4.57 5.51
N GLY A 503 -29.53 3.82 4.52
CA GLY A 503 -28.36 4.22 3.76
C GLY A 503 -28.65 5.47 2.96
N ILE A 504 -27.67 6.32 2.75
CA ILE A 504 -27.82 7.49 1.88
C ILE A 504 -27.80 7.04 0.41
N GLY A 505 -28.48 7.78 -0.47
CA GLY A 505 -28.39 7.57 -1.91
C GLY A 505 -27.04 8.04 -2.45
N GLY A 506 -26.56 7.38 -3.50
CA GLY A 506 -25.32 7.76 -4.17
C GLY A 506 -25.47 9.05 -4.97
N ALA A 507 -24.39 9.81 -5.10
CA ALA A 507 -24.39 10.99 -5.95
C ALA A 507 -24.57 10.61 -7.44
N GLY A 508 -25.17 11.49 -8.22
CA GLY A 508 -25.12 11.37 -9.67
C GLY A 508 -23.72 11.70 -10.18
N GLY A 509 -23.30 11.03 -11.25
CA GLY A 509 -22.06 11.30 -11.94
C GLY A 509 -22.06 12.66 -12.61
N THR A 510 -20.90 13.29 -12.68
CA THR A 510 -20.74 14.56 -13.39
C THR A 510 -20.89 14.36 -14.89
N ALA A 511 -21.45 15.37 -15.57
CA ALA A 511 -21.40 15.42 -17.02
C ALA A 511 -19.97 15.58 -17.54
N GLY A 512 -19.72 15.09 -18.75
CA GLY A 512 -18.48 15.38 -19.47
C GLY A 512 -18.34 16.87 -19.79
N PRO A 513 -17.15 17.47 -19.64
CA PRO A 513 -16.90 18.84 -20.08
C PRO A 513 -16.72 18.93 -21.61
N GLY A 514 -17.25 20.00 -22.24
CA GLY A 514 -17.12 20.27 -23.69
C GLY A 514 -18.44 20.22 -24.48
N GLY A 515 -18.50 20.87 -25.65
CA GLY A 515 -19.67 20.81 -26.56
C GLY A 515 -20.99 21.34 -25.99
N ALA A 516 -22.12 20.68 -26.32
CA ALA A 516 -23.46 21.01 -25.80
C ALA A 516 -23.66 20.63 -24.31
N GLY A 517 -22.65 20.03 -23.67
CA GLY A 517 -22.67 19.55 -22.29
C GLY A 517 -23.51 18.28 -22.12
N GLY A 518 -23.01 17.31 -21.37
CA GLY A 518 -23.74 16.11 -21.00
C GLY A 518 -24.74 16.43 -19.91
N LEU A 519 -25.73 15.56 -19.71
CA LEU A 519 -26.56 15.63 -18.51
C LEU A 519 -25.77 15.14 -17.31
N VAL A 520 -25.85 15.88 -16.20
CA VAL A 520 -25.41 15.37 -14.90
C VAL A 520 -26.35 14.24 -14.50
N GLY A 521 -25.79 13.16 -13.98
CA GLY A 521 -26.56 12.05 -13.45
C GLY A 521 -27.45 12.48 -12.29
N THR A 522 -28.59 11.82 -12.14
CA THR A 522 -29.45 12.03 -10.97
C THR A 522 -28.85 11.34 -9.74
N GLY A 523 -28.94 11.97 -8.57
CA GLY A 523 -28.60 11.30 -7.31
C GLY A 523 -29.63 10.22 -6.98
N GLY A 524 -29.16 9.16 -6.31
CA GLY A 524 -30.03 8.11 -5.79
C GLY A 524 -30.84 8.58 -4.59
N ALA A 525 -31.97 7.92 -4.37
CA ALA A 525 -32.79 8.16 -3.18
C ALA A 525 -32.12 7.61 -1.92
N ALA A 526 -32.28 8.29 -0.79
CA ALA A 526 -31.91 7.72 0.50
C ALA A 526 -32.87 6.56 0.87
N GLY A 527 -32.32 5.56 1.52
CA GLY A 527 -33.08 4.46 2.12
C GLY A 527 -33.87 4.91 3.34
N ALA A 528 -34.94 4.19 3.65
CA ALA A 528 -35.74 4.48 4.83
C ALA A 528 -34.98 4.11 6.11
N GLY A 529 -35.06 4.96 7.14
CA GLY A 529 -34.62 4.61 8.49
C GLY A 529 -35.52 3.55 9.15
N GLY A 530 -34.97 2.84 10.13
CA GLY A 530 -35.70 1.86 10.90
C GLY A 530 -36.90 2.47 11.64
N ARG A 531 -37.95 1.68 11.85
CA ARG A 531 -39.21 2.13 12.47
C ARG A 531 -39.06 2.79 13.84
N LEU A 532 -38.00 2.46 14.59
CA LEU A 532 -37.63 3.08 15.87
C LEU A 532 -36.41 4.01 15.77
N TYR A 533 -35.69 4.02 14.64
CA TYR A 533 -34.59 4.97 14.35
C TYR A 533 -35.11 6.35 13.95
N GLY A 534 -36.31 6.40 13.40
CA GLY A 534 -37.05 7.62 13.15
C GLY A 534 -38.51 7.23 12.95
N GLY A 535 -39.29 7.22 14.03
CA GLY A 535 -40.74 7.22 13.89
C GLY A 535 -41.12 8.42 13.03
N GLY A 536 -41.90 8.21 11.97
CA GLY A 536 -42.35 9.25 11.03
C GLY A 536 -43.25 10.33 11.64
N ALA A 537 -42.89 10.91 12.79
CA ALA A 537 -43.65 11.97 13.45
C ALA A 537 -42.87 12.81 14.47
N VAL A 538 -41.59 12.55 14.80
CA VAL A 538 -40.83 13.44 15.69
C VAL A 538 -39.43 13.67 15.14
N PRO A 539 -39.21 14.76 14.39
CA PRO A 539 -37.86 15.26 14.18
C PRO A 539 -37.30 15.56 15.57
N ASP A 540 -36.20 14.92 15.93
CA ASP A 540 -35.35 15.48 16.97
C ASP A 540 -34.87 16.87 16.50
N ILE A 541 -34.54 17.74 17.46
CA ILE A 541 -34.44 19.19 17.30
C ILE A 541 -33.45 19.67 16.21
N LEU A 542 -32.59 18.79 15.64
CA LEU A 542 -31.60 19.14 14.60
C LEU A 542 -31.31 18.05 13.54
N GLY A 543 -32.00 16.89 13.53
CA GLY A 543 -31.84 15.89 12.47
C GLY A 543 -30.73 14.84 12.69
N ARG A 544 -30.37 14.55 13.95
CA ARG A 544 -29.38 13.52 14.34
C ARG A 544 -30.04 12.45 15.24
N PRO A 545 -29.71 11.16 15.14
CA PRO A 545 -30.30 10.14 16.02
C PRO A 545 -29.85 10.29 17.48
N LEU A 546 -30.66 9.84 18.43
CA LEU A 546 -30.28 9.77 19.86
C LEU A 546 -29.23 8.68 20.15
N ILE A 547 -29.36 7.53 19.51
CA ILE A 547 -28.48 6.36 19.65
C ILE A 547 -28.27 5.74 18.27
N GLY A 548 -27.04 5.32 17.97
CA GLY A 548 -26.67 4.60 16.75
C GLY A 548 -25.38 5.13 16.14
N ASP A 549 -24.65 4.27 15.44
CA ASP A 549 -23.44 4.67 14.75
C ASP A 549 -23.78 5.49 13.50
N GLY A 550 -22.88 6.41 13.15
CA GLY A 550 -22.93 7.15 11.91
C GLY A 550 -22.73 6.25 10.70
N ALA A 551 -23.37 6.59 9.59
CA ALA A 551 -23.19 5.85 8.34
C ALA A 551 -21.81 6.13 7.74
N ASP A 552 -21.10 5.11 7.29
CA ASP A 552 -19.82 5.32 6.59
C ASP A 552 -20.07 6.05 5.26
N GLY A 553 -19.13 6.89 4.82
CA GLY A 553 -19.15 7.52 3.51
C GLY A 553 -18.86 6.49 2.41
N ALA A 554 -19.44 6.69 1.22
CA ALA A 554 -19.26 5.77 0.11
C ALA A 554 -17.82 5.81 -0.45
N ALA A 555 -17.17 4.66 -0.58
CA ALA A 555 -15.83 4.56 -1.17
C ALA A 555 -15.81 5.12 -2.61
N GLY A 556 -14.77 5.87 -2.97
CA GLY A 556 -14.61 6.55 -4.25
C GLY A 556 -15.36 7.89 -4.41
N THR A 557 -16.07 8.38 -3.40
CA THR A 557 -16.84 9.65 -3.48
C THR A 557 -16.24 10.82 -2.73
N GLY A 558 -15.30 10.57 -1.80
CA GLY A 558 -14.85 11.59 -0.87
C GLY A 558 -15.91 12.03 0.14
N GLN A 559 -17.00 11.29 0.28
CA GLN A 559 -18.10 11.67 1.15
C GLN A 559 -17.75 11.50 2.62
N ALA A 560 -18.08 12.51 3.43
CA ALA A 560 -17.91 12.42 4.88
C ALA A 560 -18.76 11.30 5.48
N GLY A 561 -18.21 10.60 6.48
CA GLY A 561 -18.97 9.72 7.33
C GLY A 561 -20.00 10.50 8.15
N GLY A 562 -21.17 9.92 8.34
CA GLY A 562 -22.23 10.48 9.15
C GLY A 562 -21.81 10.54 10.62
N ASP A 563 -22.37 11.50 11.34
CA ASP A 563 -22.19 11.60 12.78
C ASP A 563 -22.87 10.44 13.51
N GLY A 564 -22.25 9.97 14.59
CA GLY A 564 -22.87 9.10 15.58
C GLY A 564 -23.99 9.79 16.37
N GLY A 565 -24.82 8.99 17.02
CA GLY A 565 -25.96 9.45 17.80
C GLY A 565 -25.57 10.30 19.00
N TRP A 566 -26.48 11.19 19.42
CA TRP A 566 -26.23 12.20 20.46
C TRP A 566 -25.74 11.62 21.80
N LEU A 567 -26.27 10.47 22.23
CA LEU A 567 -25.93 9.85 23.52
C LEU A 567 -24.89 8.74 23.37
N TYR A 568 -25.10 7.84 22.41
CA TYR A 568 -24.23 6.69 22.19
C TYR A 568 -24.15 6.35 20.71
N GLY A 569 -22.93 6.27 20.19
CA GLY A 569 -22.66 5.87 18.81
C GLY A 569 -21.33 6.42 18.31
N ASN A 570 -20.63 5.59 17.56
CA ASN A 570 -19.41 5.99 16.86
C ASN A 570 -19.77 6.84 15.63
N GLY A 571 -18.85 7.71 15.20
CA GLY A 571 -18.96 8.31 13.88
C GLY A 571 -18.65 7.31 12.78
N GLY A 572 -19.30 7.46 11.63
CA GLY A 572 -19.01 6.65 10.44
C GLY A 572 -17.66 7.01 9.83
N ALA A 573 -16.99 6.07 9.19
CA ALA A 573 -15.77 6.33 8.44
C ALA A 573 -16.05 7.21 7.21
N GLY A 574 -15.12 8.06 6.80
CA GLY A 574 -15.20 8.79 5.55
C GLY A 574 -14.97 7.88 4.34
N GLY A 575 -15.70 8.11 3.26
CA GLY A 575 -15.51 7.40 2.01
C GLY A 575 -14.20 7.80 1.33
N SER A 576 -13.50 6.86 0.69
CA SER A 576 -12.33 7.21 -0.12
C SER A 576 -12.70 8.13 -1.28
N GLY A 577 -11.76 8.91 -1.80
CA GLY A 577 -11.96 9.75 -3.00
C GLY A 577 -11.70 9.01 -4.30
N ALA A 578 -12.39 9.39 -5.38
CA ALA A 578 -12.00 9.07 -6.77
C ALA A 578 -10.76 9.88 -7.19
N PRO A 579 -10.06 9.55 -8.29
CA PRO A 579 -8.93 10.35 -8.79
C PRO A 579 -9.22 11.86 -8.77
N GLY A 580 -8.33 12.64 -8.14
CA GLY A 580 -8.49 14.10 -7.97
C GLY A 580 -9.49 14.55 -6.88
N GLN A 581 -10.20 13.64 -6.22
CA GLN A 581 -11.14 13.96 -5.13
C GLN A 581 -10.56 13.61 -3.76
N THR A 582 -10.74 14.51 -2.80
CA THR A 582 -10.31 14.29 -1.41
C THR A 582 -11.08 13.16 -0.76
N GLY A 583 -10.44 12.43 0.15
CA GLY A 583 -11.14 11.49 1.02
C GLY A 583 -12.10 12.22 1.95
N GLY A 584 -13.21 11.57 2.28
CA GLY A 584 -14.22 12.16 3.16
C GLY A 584 -13.78 12.23 4.61
N ALA A 585 -14.21 13.26 5.33
CA ALA A 585 -13.96 13.31 6.77
C ALA A 585 -14.69 12.16 7.51
N GLY A 586 -14.09 11.62 8.56
CA GLY A 586 -14.79 10.73 9.48
C GLY A 586 -15.86 11.49 10.27
N GLY A 587 -16.99 10.85 10.53
CA GLY A 587 -18.07 11.42 11.32
C GLY A 587 -17.70 11.61 12.78
N ALA A 588 -18.32 12.59 13.45
CA ALA A 588 -18.10 12.82 14.87
C ALA A 588 -18.99 11.91 15.73
N ALA A 589 -18.49 11.46 16.87
CA ALA A 589 -19.32 10.82 17.89
C ALA A 589 -20.09 11.85 18.75
N GLY A 590 -21.18 11.41 19.38
CA GLY A 590 -22.00 12.22 20.29
C GLY A 590 -21.38 12.36 21.69
N LEU A 591 -22.09 11.94 22.73
CA LEU A 591 -21.63 12.00 24.12
C LEU A 591 -20.62 10.88 24.44
N ILE A 592 -20.92 9.65 24.03
CA ILE A 592 -20.07 8.46 24.18
C ILE A 592 -19.91 7.79 22.81
N GLY A 593 -18.67 7.54 22.38
CA GLY A 593 -18.35 6.86 21.13
C GLY A 593 -17.06 7.37 20.50
N ASN A 594 -16.46 6.61 19.60
CA ASN A 594 -15.25 7.00 18.89
C ASN A 594 -15.57 7.77 17.62
N GLY A 595 -14.73 8.73 17.25
CA GLY A 595 -14.83 9.38 15.94
C GLY A 595 -14.51 8.40 14.81
N GLY A 596 -15.16 8.57 13.66
CA GLY A 596 -14.92 7.76 12.48
C GLY A 596 -13.55 8.04 11.85
N ALA A 597 -12.96 7.08 11.15
CA ALA A 597 -11.72 7.32 10.40
C ALA A 597 -11.97 8.21 9.18
N GLY A 598 -11.00 9.02 8.77
CA GLY A 598 -11.04 9.73 7.50
C GLY A 598 -10.83 8.80 6.32
N GLY A 599 -11.49 9.09 5.20
CA GLY A 599 -11.35 8.35 3.95
C GLY A 599 -10.02 8.63 3.27
N VAL A 600 -9.51 7.65 2.53
CA VAL A 600 -8.29 7.81 1.72
C VAL A 600 -8.56 8.76 0.56
N GLY A 601 -7.65 9.69 0.26
CA GLY A 601 -7.73 10.54 -0.92
C GLY A 601 -7.63 9.72 -2.21
N GLY A 602 -8.38 10.09 -3.23
CA GLY A 602 -8.13 9.52 -4.55
C GLY A 602 -6.84 10.07 -5.16
N ALA A 603 -6.44 9.55 -6.32
CA ALA A 603 -5.12 9.83 -6.86
C ALA A 603 -4.75 11.34 -6.86
N GLY A 604 -3.63 11.68 -6.22
CA GLY A 604 -3.12 13.05 -6.03
C GLY A 604 -3.92 13.97 -5.09
N ALA A 605 -5.00 13.49 -4.48
CA ALA A 605 -5.89 14.28 -3.63
C ALA A 605 -5.72 13.95 -2.14
N ALA A 606 -6.03 14.92 -1.28
CA ALA A 606 -5.80 14.77 0.16
C ALA A 606 -6.72 13.71 0.80
N GLY A 607 -6.23 13.06 1.86
CA GLY A 607 -7.05 12.22 2.72
C GLY A 607 -8.01 13.05 3.58
N GLY A 608 -9.11 12.44 3.99
CA GLY A 608 -10.09 13.07 4.86
C GLY A 608 -9.60 13.13 6.31
N SER A 609 -10.04 14.13 7.07
CA SER A 609 -9.75 14.19 8.50
C SER A 609 -10.47 13.10 9.28
N GLY A 610 -9.88 12.64 10.38
CA GLY A 610 -10.54 11.78 11.35
C GLY A 610 -11.63 12.52 12.13
N GLY A 611 -12.69 11.82 12.48
CA GLY A 611 -13.81 12.32 13.26
C GLY A 611 -13.46 12.58 14.71
N VAL A 612 -14.16 13.53 15.34
CA VAL A 612 -13.96 13.86 16.76
C VAL A 612 -14.60 12.78 17.64
N GLY A 613 -13.91 12.40 18.72
CA GLY A 613 -14.42 11.47 19.74
C GLY A 613 -15.58 12.04 20.56
N GLY A 614 -16.24 11.15 21.30
CA GLY A 614 -17.37 11.47 22.16
C GLY A 614 -17.04 12.58 23.16
N TRP A 615 -18.01 13.44 23.48
CA TRP A 615 -17.78 14.60 24.35
C TRP A 615 -17.25 14.18 25.71
N PHE A 616 -17.85 13.16 26.28
CA PHE A 616 -17.49 12.67 27.59
C PHE A 616 -16.45 11.54 27.50
N PHE A 617 -16.70 10.55 26.64
CA PHE A 617 -15.78 9.42 26.46
C PHE A 617 -15.68 9.01 24.99
N GLY A 618 -14.47 8.92 24.47
CA GLY A 618 -14.21 8.39 23.14
C GLY A 618 -12.94 8.91 22.50
N ASN A 619 -12.33 8.06 21.69
CA ASN A 619 -11.12 8.39 20.96
C ASN A 619 -11.46 9.16 19.69
N GLY A 620 -10.56 10.02 19.24
CA GLY A 620 -10.64 10.59 17.90
C GLY A 620 -10.31 9.55 16.83
N GLY A 621 -10.92 9.69 15.66
CA GLY A 621 -10.67 8.81 14.52
C GLY A 621 -9.34 9.11 13.85
N ALA A 622 -8.73 8.13 13.19
CA ALA A 622 -7.50 8.38 12.40
C ALA A 622 -7.81 9.22 11.16
N GLY A 623 -6.86 10.04 10.71
CA GLY A 623 -6.92 10.72 9.43
C GLY A 623 -6.68 9.75 8.27
N GLY A 624 -7.33 9.99 7.14
CA GLY A 624 -7.16 9.20 5.92
C GLY A 624 -5.83 9.51 5.23
N ALA A 625 -5.25 8.52 4.57
CA ALA A 625 -4.05 8.76 3.76
C ALA A 625 -4.36 9.64 2.54
N GLY A 626 -3.42 10.47 2.11
CA GLY A 626 -3.47 11.15 0.83
C GLY A 626 -3.27 10.17 -0.32
N GLY A 627 -3.93 10.40 -1.44
CA GLY A 627 -3.84 9.51 -2.59
C GLY A 627 -2.53 9.68 -3.34
N ASP A 628 -1.97 8.56 -3.79
CA ASP A 628 -0.80 8.54 -4.67
C ASP A 628 -1.11 9.23 -6.00
N ALA A 629 -0.18 10.01 -6.51
CA ALA A 629 -0.40 10.71 -7.76
C ALA A 629 -0.30 9.79 -8.99
N VAL A 630 -1.00 10.17 -10.05
CA VAL A 630 -0.87 9.53 -11.37
C VAL A 630 0.46 9.95 -12.01
N ALA A 631 1.14 9.02 -12.67
CA ALA A 631 2.29 9.33 -13.50
C ALA A 631 1.90 10.28 -14.66
N GLY A 632 2.81 11.15 -15.06
CA GLY A 632 2.60 12.01 -16.22
C GLY A 632 2.47 11.19 -17.50
N LEU A 633 1.67 11.69 -18.45
CA LEU A 633 1.75 11.24 -19.85
C LEU A 633 2.99 11.85 -20.53
N PRO A 634 3.48 11.31 -21.65
CA PRO A 634 4.59 11.89 -22.39
C PRO A 634 4.44 13.41 -22.61
N GLY A 635 5.44 14.19 -22.19
CA GLY A 635 5.41 15.65 -22.23
C GLY A 635 4.68 16.34 -21.07
N LEU A 636 4.23 15.61 -20.03
CA LEU A 636 3.61 16.14 -18.81
C LEU A 636 4.34 15.70 -17.52
N ASN A 637 4.46 16.62 -16.56
CA ASN A 637 5.04 16.31 -15.25
C ASN A 637 4.18 15.28 -14.48
N GLY A 638 4.80 14.56 -13.56
CA GLY A 638 4.09 13.69 -12.63
C GLY A 638 3.20 14.50 -11.68
N GLY A 639 2.05 13.93 -11.32
CA GLY A 639 1.15 14.57 -10.36
C GLY A 639 1.77 14.68 -8.96
N ASN A 640 1.35 15.64 -8.15
CA ASN A 640 1.72 15.69 -6.74
C ASN A 640 0.89 14.69 -5.93
N GLY A 641 1.52 14.01 -4.97
CA GLY A 641 0.83 13.18 -4.01
C GLY A 641 -0.08 14.02 -3.10
N GLY A 642 -1.21 13.45 -2.70
CA GLY A 642 -2.16 14.13 -1.82
C GLY A 642 -1.65 14.23 -0.38
N ASN A 643 -2.04 15.28 0.36
CA ASN A 643 -1.72 15.37 1.79
C ASN A 643 -2.51 14.35 2.61
N GLY A 644 -1.93 13.81 3.67
CA GLY A 644 -2.66 13.03 4.67
C GLY A 644 -3.66 13.89 5.45
N GLY A 645 -4.80 13.32 5.82
CA GLY A 645 -5.79 13.99 6.65
C GLY A 645 -5.36 14.06 8.11
N ALA A 646 -5.76 15.10 8.83
CA ALA A 646 -5.49 15.21 10.26
C ALA A 646 -6.25 14.15 11.07
N GLY A 647 -5.66 13.67 12.17
CA GLY A 647 -6.35 12.84 13.14
C GLY A 647 -7.41 13.61 13.91
N GLY A 648 -8.49 12.94 14.29
CA GLY A 648 -9.57 13.49 15.10
C GLY A 648 -9.14 13.67 16.55
N ALA A 649 -9.63 14.72 17.21
CA ALA A 649 -9.37 14.94 18.63
C ALA A 649 -10.29 14.09 19.53
N ALA A 650 -9.80 13.69 20.70
CA ALA A 650 -10.63 13.30 21.82
C ALA A 650 -11.13 14.55 22.58
N ARG A 651 -12.14 14.40 23.44
CA ARG A 651 -12.69 15.50 24.25
C ARG A 651 -12.34 15.37 25.71
N TRP A 652 -13.21 14.92 26.62
CA TRP A 652 -12.84 14.88 28.04
C TRP A 652 -11.92 13.71 28.40
N TRP A 653 -12.30 12.50 27.95
CA TRP A 653 -11.52 11.27 28.08
C TRP A 653 -11.38 10.58 26.72
N GLY A 654 -10.16 10.13 26.41
CA GLY A 654 -9.86 9.37 25.21
C GLY A 654 -8.58 9.83 24.54
N THR A 655 -8.08 9.02 23.62
CA THR A 655 -6.85 9.33 22.88
C THR A 655 -7.15 10.04 21.57
N GLY A 656 -6.25 10.92 21.15
CA GLY A 656 -6.30 11.52 19.82
C GLY A 656 -6.05 10.48 18.71
N GLY A 657 -6.66 10.68 17.55
CA GLY A 657 -6.43 9.83 16.38
C GLY A 657 -5.11 10.16 15.70
N ALA A 658 -4.47 9.18 15.06
CA ALA A 658 -3.25 9.43 14.28
C ALA A 658 -3.55 10.22 13.00
N GLY A 659 -2.61 11.03 12.54
CA GLY A 659 -2.66 11.68 11.24
C GLY A 659 -2.42 10.69 10.10
N GLY A 660 -3.03 10.95 8.95
CA GLY A 660 -2.90 10.13 7.74
C GLY A 660 -1.56 10.34 7.04
N HIS A 661 -1.09 9.33 6.31
CA HIS A 661 0.13 9.44 5.52
C HIS A 661 -0.07 10.33 4.29
N GLY A 662 0.95 11.08 3.88
CA GLY A 662 0.96 11.76 2.58
C GLY A 662 1.16 10.77 1.43
N GLY A 663 0.49 11.01 0.31
CA GLY A 663 0.58 10.20 -0.90
C GLY A 663 1.91 10.41 -1.63
N THR A 664 2.31 9.41 -2.40
CA THR A 664 3.51 9.47 -3.24
C THR A 664 3.30 10.37 -4.46
N GLY A 665 4.34 11.09 -4.86
CA GLY A 665 4.35 11.87 -6.10
C GLY A 665 4.47 10.96 -7.32
N GLY A 666 3.76 11.30 -8.39
CA GLY A 666 3.77 10.55 -9.64
C GLY A 666 5.10 10.70 -10.39
N ALA A 667 5.47 9.68 -11.16
CA ALA A 667 6.63 9.78 -12.05
C ALA A 667 6.36 10.78 -13.20
N GLY A 668 7.40 11.47 -13.69
CA GLY A 668 7.29 12.33 -14.88
C GLY A 668 7.03 11.52 -16.15
N GLY A 669 6.31 12.05 -17.14
CA GLY A 669 5.80 11.24 -18.26
C GLY A 669 6.76 10.92 -19.40
N GLY A 670 7.98 11.46 -19.41
CA GLY A 670 8.97 11.23 -20.47
C GLY A 670 8.81 12.19 -21.65
N THR A 671 9.68 12.08 -22.66
CA THR A 671 9.63 12.93 -23.87
C THR A 671 8.52 12.48 -24.82
N ASN A 672 7.77 13.43 -25.36
CA ASN A 672 6.82 13.15 -26.45
C ASN A 672 7.62 12.99 -27.77
N PRO A 673 7.57 11.83 -28.44
CA PRO A 673 8.33 11.59 -29.68
C PRO A 673 7.87 12.50 -30.84
N ASP A 674 6.63 13.00 -30.81
CA ASP A 674 6.05 13.82 -31.87
C ASP A 674 6.32 15.32 -31.68
N ILE A 675 6.64 15.75 -30.45
CA ILE A 675 6.94 17.15 -30.10
C ILE A 675 8.16 17.18 -29.17
N PRO A 676 9.39 17.13 -29.72
CA PRO A 676 10.63 16.99 -28.95
C PRO A 676 10.95 18.16 -28.02
N ASP A 677 10.24 19.30 -28.14
CA ASP A 677 10.40 20.51 -27.34
C ASP A 677 9.32 20.71 -26.26
N LEU A 678 8.35 19.78 -26.12
CA LEU A 678 7.35 19.82 -25.06
C LEU A 678 7.84 19.04 -23.83
N PHE A 679 8.25 19.80 -22.80
CA PHE A 679 8.88 19.24 -21.60
C PHE A 679 7.88 19.04 -20.45
N GLY A 680 7.54 17.78 -20.16
CA GLY A 680 6.90 17.40 -18.91
C GLY A 680 7.38 16.04 -18.43
N THR A 681 8.25 16.10 -17.44
CA THR A 681 9.26 15.07 -17.17
C THR A 681 9.76 15.18 -15.73
N HIS A 682 9.31 16.19 -14.97
CA HIS A 682 9.60 16.31 -13.55
C HIS A 682 8.76 15.30 -12.78
N GLY A 683 9.36 14.67 -11.77
CA GLY A 683 8.61 13.91 -10.79
C GLY A 683 7.74 14.85 -9.94
N GLY A 684 6.54 14.42 -9.59
CA GLY A 684 5.67 15.20 -8.72
C GLY A 684 6.11 15.15 -7.26
N ASN A 685 5.74 16.14 -6.47
CA ASN A 685 6.10 16.18 -5.06
C ASN A 685 5.28 15.17 -4.25
N GLY A 686 5.86 14.58 -3.22
CA GLY A 686 5.13 13.80 -2.22
C GLY A 686 4.24 14.69 -1.37
N GLY A 687 3.08 14.17 -0.96
CA GLY A 687 2.16 14.88 -0.08
C GLY A 687 2.67 14.97 1.35
N SER A 688 2.32 16.02 2.08
CA SER A 688 2.61 16.10 3.52
C SER A 688 1.76 15.09 4.32
N GLY A 689 2.28 14.58 5.42
CA GLY A 689 1.47 13.79 6.35
C GLY A 689 0.57 14.68 7.20
N GLY A 690 -0.58 14.15 7.62
CA GLY A 690 -1.53 14.87 8.45
C GLY A 690 -1.10 14.95 9.90
N ASP A 691 -1.52 15.99 10.61
CA ASP A 691 -1.23 16.13 12.04
C ASP A 691 -2.01 15.12 12.88
N GLY A 692 -1.46 14.73 14.03
CA GLY A 692 -2.15 13.93 15.03
C GLY A 692 -3.24 14.72 15.75
N GLY A 693 -4.31 14.03 16.14
CA GLY A 693 -5.42 14.62 16.89
C GLY A 693 -5.06 14.86 18.36
N GLY A 694 -5.68 15.87 18.97
CA GLY A 694 -5.47 16.17 20.39
C GLY A 694 -5.99 15.06 21.32
N GLY A 695 -5.26 14.81 22.41
CA GLY A 695 -5.68 13.92 23.48
C GLY A 695 -6.80 14.52 24.34
N GLY A 696 -7.37 13.73 25.24
CA GLY A 696 -8.44 14.19 26.12
C GLY A 696 -8.01 15.34 27.05
N LEU A 697 -8.89 16.31 27.26
CA LEU A 697 -8.72 17.47 28.14
C LEU A 697 -8.35 17.07 29.56
N LEU A 698 -8.90 15.96 30.08
CA LEU A 698 -8.58 15.47 31.42
C LEU A 698 -7.55 14.33 31.37
N PHE A 699 -7.83 13.30 30.57
CA PHE A 699 -6.95 12.16 30.39
C PHE A 699 -6.98 11.66 28.95
N GLY A 700 -5.78 11.44 28.42
CA GLY A 700 -5.57 10.66 27.21
C GLY A 700 -4.39 11.17 26.39
N ASP A 701 -3.67 10.24 25.81
CA ASP A 701 -2.54 10.53 24.95
C ASP A 701 -3.03 11.11 23.62
N ALA A 702 -2.23 12.00 23.05
CA ALA A 702 -2.55 12.57 21.75
C ALA A 702 -2.07 11.68 20.61
N GLY A 703 -2.64 11.88 19.43
CA GLY A 703 -2.32 11.10 18.25
C GLY A 703 -0.95 11.47 17.66
N ALA A 704 -0.27 10.49 17.07
CA ALA A 704 0.95 10.76 16.30
C ALA A 704 0.60 11.41 14.95
N GLY A 705 1.53 12.18 14.39
CA GLY A 705 1.44 12.67 13.02
C GLY A 705 1.57 11.54 11.98
N GLY A 706 1.16 11.81 10.75
CA GLY A 706 1.30 10.91 9.63
C GLY A 706 2.61 11.13 8.87
N ARG A 707 3.21 10.07 8.32
CA ARG A 707 4.44 10.18 7.49
C ARG A 707 4.22 11.03 6.24
N GLY A 708 5.25 11.76 5.81
CA GLY A 708 5.27 12.43 4.51
C GLY A 708 5.43 11.44 3.36
N GLY A 709 4.86 11.78 2.20
CA GLY A 709 4.89 10.98 0.98
C GLY A 709 6.22 11.12 0.24
N VAL A 710 6.60 10.07 -0.49
CA VAL A 710 7.83 10.06 -1.31
C VAL A 710 7.62 10.90 -2.57
N GLY A 711 8.62 11.69 -2.96
CA GLY A 711 8.62 12.42 -4.24
C GLY A 711 8.76 11.48 -5.43
N GLY A 712 8.09 11.81 -6.52
CA GLY A 712 8.12 11.03 -7.76
C GLY A 712 9.46 11.12 -8.48
N ASN A 713 9.81 10.07 -9.21
CA ASN A 713 11.01 10.04 -10.03
C ASN A 713 10.77 10.76 -11.38
N ALA A 714 11.80 11.37 -11.95
CA ALA A 714 11.80 11.70 -13.39
C ALA A 714 12.01 10.43 -14.23
N ASN A 715 11.37 10.31 -15.39
CA ASN A 715 11.51 9.13 -16.28
C ASN A 715 12.83 9.14 -17.09
N ASP A 716 13.42 7.95 -17.29
CA ASP A 716 14.78 7.70 -17.81
C ASP A 716 14.84 7.51 -19.35
N GLY A 717 14.11 8.33 -20.10
CA GLY A 717 14.02 8.21 -21.56
C GLY A 717 15.15 8.95 -22.30
N THR A 718 16.37 8.37 -22.35
CA THR A 718 17.46 8.55 -23.36
C THR A 718 17.76 9.93 -23.99
N SER A 719 17.19 11.04 -23.49
CA SER A 719 17.16 12.34 -24.16
C SER A 719 17.80 13.42 -23.29
N ALA A 720 18.83 14.08 -23.84
CA ALA A 720 19.85 14.84 -23.14
C ALA A 720 19.46 16.25 -22.63
N LEU A 721 18.19 16.54 -22.34
CA LEU A 721 17.78 17.88 -21.87
C LEU A 721 16.66 17.83 -20.80
N GLY A 722 16.99 17.96 -19.49
CA GLY A 722 16.20 18.87 -18.62
C GLY A 722 15.40 18.47 -17.35
N PHE A 723 15.68 17.48 -16.47
CA PHE A 723 14.62 16.97 -15.52
C PHE A 723 14.96 16.83 -14.01
N PHE A 724 14.07 17.29 -13.10
CA PHE A 724 14.22 17.18 -11.63
C PHE A 724 13.31 16.10 -11.02
N GLY A 725 13.79 15.40 -9.99
CA GLY A 725 12.97 14.56 -9.12
C GLY A 725 12.08 15.39 -8.21
N GLY A 726 10.91 14.86 -7.84
CA GLY A 726 9.97 15.55 -6.96
C GLY A 726 10.45 15.60 -5.52
N SER A 727 10.11 16.64 -4.76
CA SER A 727 10.46 16.71 -3.34
C SER A 727 9.63 15.74 -2.50
N GLY A 728 10.22 15.18 -1.44
CA GLY A 728 9.47 14.44 -0.43
C GLY A 728 8.56 15.36 0.39
N GLY A 729 7.41 14.85 0.81
CA GLY A 729 6.47 15.58 1.65
C GLY A 729 6.92 15.66 3.10
N ALA A 730 6.55 16.72 3.83
CA ALA A 730 6.85 16.83 5.25
C ALA A 730 6.07 15.77 6.07
N GLY A 731 6.65 15.30 7.17
CA GLY A 731 5.92 14.53 8.17
C GLY A 731 4.95 15.41 8.94
N GLY A 732 3.80 14.87 9.31
CA GLY A 732 2.82 15.54 10.14
C GLY A 732 3.28 15.66 11.59
N SER A 733 2.81 16.71 12.26
CA SER A 733 3.12 16.96 13.67
C SER A 733 2.28 16.06 14.57
N GLY A 734 2.76 15.77 15.77
CA GLY A 734 1.93 15.12 16.79
C GLY A 734 0.81 16.04 17.30
N GLY A 735 -0.26 15.45 17.83
CA GLY A 735 -1.31 16.20 18.53
C GLY A 735 -0.90 16.56 19.96
N ALA A 736 -1.42 17.64 20.52
CA ALA A 736 -1.17 18.02 21.92
C ALA A 736 -2.07 17.25 22.91
N ALA A 737 -1.54 16.93 24.09
CA ALA A 737 -2.31 16.34 25.19
C ALA A 737 -2.95 17.41 26.10
N GLY A 738 -3.99 17.02 26.85
CA GLY A 738 -4.75 17.92 27.72
C GLY A 738 -4.11 18.13 29.10
N LEU A 739 -4.77 17.67 30.17
CA LEU A 739 -4.26 17.83 31.55
C LEU A 739 -3.26 16.73 31.92
N PHE A 740 -3.61 15.47 31.61
CA PHE A 740 -2.76 14.29 31.77
C PHE A 740 -2.70 13.50 30.47
N GLY A 741 -1.50 13.16 30.01
CA GLY A 741 -1.30 12.37 28.79
C GLY A 741 0.00 12.74 28.08
N ALA A 742 0.49 11.81 27.27
CA ALA A 742 1.66 12.03 26.44
C ALA A 742 1.31 12.83 25.17
N GLY A 743 2.21 13.73 24.78
CA GLY A 743 2.13 14.43 23.51
C GLY A 743 2.35 13.46 22.34
N GLY A 744 1.71 13.74 21.20
CA GLY A 744 1.83 12.92 20.01
C GLY A 744 3.23 13.01 19.40
N ALA A 745 3.75 11.90 18.89
CA ALA A 745 5.00 11.92 18.15
C ALA A 745 4.82 12.57 16.76
N GLY A 746 5.80 13.36 16.34
CA GLY A 746 5.93 13.81 14.96
C GLY A 746 6.36 12.67 14.05
N ALA A 747 6.04 12.78 12.76
CA ALA A 747 6.29 11.71 11.80
C ALA A 747 7.48 11.98 10.88
N VAL A 748 8.02 10.92 10.29
CA VAL A 748 9.15 11.02 9.35
C VAL A 748 8.73 11.74 8.06
N GLY A 749 9.58 12.63 7.55
CA GLY A 749 9.44 13.25 6.24
C GLY A 749 9.72 12.27 5.09
N GLY A 750 9.05 12.45 3.97
CA GLY A 750 9.20 11.60 2.79
C GLY A 750 10.54 11.79 2.09
N ALA A 751 11.01 10.75 1.41
CA ALA A 751 12.21 10.86 0.58
C ALA A 751 11.94 11.70 -0.68
N GLY A 752 12.95 12.42 -1.16
CA GLY A 752 12.93 13.04 -2.48
C GLY A 752 13.06 12.00 -3.60
N GLY A 753 12.42 12.25 -4.73
CA GLY A 753 12.49 11.40 -5.92
C GLY A 753 13.79 11.62 -6.69
N SER A 754 14.17 10.62 -7.48
CA SER A 754 15.37 10.68 -8.32
C SER A 754 15.13 11.52 -9.57
N GLY A 755 16.14 12.25 -10.02
CA GLY A 755 16.09 13.06 -11.24
C GLY A 755 17.38 12.99 -12.05
N PHE A 756 17.26 13.31 -13.34
CA PHE A 756 18.42 13.33 -14.24
C PHE A 756 19.29 14.57 -13.99
N ILE A 757 18.68 15.77 -13.89
CA ILE A 757 19.40 17.00 -13.54
C ILE A 757 19.64 17.06 -12.04
N ALA A 758 18.56 17.02 -11.24
CA ALA A 758 18.72 16.98 -9.81
C ALA A 758 17.71 16.06 -9.12
N GLY A 759 18.14 15.43 -8.04
CA GLY A 759 17.24 14.74 -7.15
C GLY A 759 16.37 15.73 -6.36
N GLY A 760 15.18 15.30 -5.99
CA GLY A 760 14.28 16.09 -5.15
C GLY A 760 14.79 16.19 -3.72
N VAL A 761 14.47 17.27 -3.01
CA VAL A 761 14.80 17.41 -1.59
C VAL A 761 13.98 16.45 -0.74
N GLY A 762 14.56 15.93 0.33
CA GLY A 762 13.83 15.18 1.35
C GLY A 762 12.89 16.08 2.14
N GLY A 763 11.73 15.54 2.53
CA GLY A 763 10.75 16.27 3.33
C GLY A 763 11.20 16.46 4.78
N ALA A 764 10.80 17.54 5.43
CA ALA A 764 11.10 17.74 6.85
C ALA A 764 10.37 16.71 7.73
N GLY A 765 10.98 16.33 8.86
CA GLY A 765 10.30 15.58 9.90
C GLY A 765 9.27 16.45 10.62
N GLY A 766 8.17 15.85 11.04
CA GLY A 766 7.12 16.52 11.80
C GLY A 766 7.55 16.78 13.24
N ASP A 767 7.00 17.86 13.82
CA ASP A 767 7.26 18.21 15.20
C ASP A 767 6.56 17.25 16.17
N GLY A 768 7.24 16.92 17.26
CA GLY A 768 6.62 16.28 18.40
C GLY A 768 5.79 17.28 19.20
N ALA A 769 4.69 16.83 19.81
CA ALA A 769 3.78 17.73 20.49
C ALA A 769 4.01 17.79 22.00
N ASP A 770 3.46 18.84 22.61
CA ASP A 770 3.55 19.04 24.04
C ASP A 770 2.75 18.00 24.84
N ALA A 771 3.31 17.64 26.00
CA ALA A 771 2.66 16.79 26.99
C ALA A 771 1.52 17.51 27.72
N GLY A 772 0.69 16.74 28.43
CA GLY A 772 -0.40 17.29 29.23
C GLY A 772 0.09 18.25 30.32
N TRP A 773 -0.70 19.28 30.63
CA TRP A 773 -0.31 20.42 31.48
C TRP A 773 0.20 20.03 32.88
N LEU A 774 -0.39 19.02 33.53
CA LEU A 774 0.07 18.53 34.83
C LEU A 774 1.13 17.45 34.69
N GLY A 775 0.97 16.49 33.77
CA GLY A 775 1.92 15.40 33.64
C GLY A 775 1.72 14.51 32.41
N GLY A 776 2.85 14.02 31.92
CA GLY A 776 2.99 13.18 30.74
C GLY A 776 4.36 13.42 30.10
N ASN A 777 4.77 12.54 29.19
CA ASN A 777 5.99 12.77 28.41
C ASN A 777 5.62 13.46 27.10
N ALA A 778 6.47 14.36 26.64
CA ALA A 778 6.22 15.02 25.36
C ALA A 778 6.49 14.08 24.18
N GLY A 779 5.93 14.40 23.02
CA GLY A 779 6.07 13.61 21.83
C GLY A 779 7.43 13.79 21.18
N ALA A 780 8.08 12.69 20.77
CA ALA A 780 9.32 12.74 20.00
C ALA A 780 9.08 13.31 18.60
N ALA A 781 10.07 14.00 18.06
CA ALA A 781 10.02 14.51 16.70
C ALA A 781 10.25 13.43 15.64
N GLY A 782 9.80 13.71 14.43
CA GLY A 782 10.07 12.92 13.25
C GLY A 782 11.43 13.21 12.62
N GLN A 783 11.99 12.21 11.94
CA GLN A 783 13.22 12.36 11.17
C GLN A 783 12.96 13.10 9.85
N GLY A 784 13.97 13.83 9.37
CA GLY A 784 13.97 14.34 8.00
C GLY A 784 14.10 13.23 6.97
N GLY A 785 13.46 13.39 5.82
CA GLY A 785 13.53 12.48 4.69
C GLY A 785 14.85 12.58 3.94
N THR A 786 15.24 11.50 3.26
CA THR A 786 16.46 11.49 2.44
C THR A 786 16.27 12.28 1.15
N GLY A 787 17.31 12.99 0.71
CA GLY A 787 17.32 13.60 -0.61
C GLY A 787 17.39 12.56 -1.73
N GLY A 788 16.78 12.87 -2.87
CA GLY A 788 16.76 12.02 -4.06
C GLY A 788 18.09 12.02 -4.81
N VAL A 789 18.31 11.00 -5.64
CA VAL A 789 19.53 10.87 -6.45
C VAL A 789 19.45 11.78 -7.68
N GLY A 790 20.52 12.49 -7.99
CA GLY A 790 20.63 13.35 -9.18
C GLY A 790 21.75 12.91 -10.13
N THR A 791 21.46 12.49 -11.36
CA THR A 791 22.51 11.90 -12.21
C THR A 791 23.49 12.92 -12.81
N THR A 792 23.09 14.18 -13.02
CA THR A 792 23.84 15.16 -13.85
C THR A 792 24.32 16.41 -13.11
N ILE A 793 23.49 17.05 -12.28
CA ILE A 793 23.83 18.35 -11.68
C ILE A 793 23.84 18.27 -10.16
N ALA A 794 22.74 17.85 -9.52
CA ALA A 794 22.71 17.87 -8.06
C ALA A 794 21.96 16.71 -7.40
N GLY A 795 22.53 16.11 -6.37
CA GLY A 795 21.74 15.31 -5.42
C GLY A 795 20.78 16.22 -4.66
N GLY A 796 19.61 15.71 -4.28
CA GLY A 796 18.67 16.47 -3.47
C GLY A 796 19.17 16.63 -2.03
N ALA A 797 18.93 17.77 -1.38
CA ALA A 797 19.27 17.91 0.04
C ALA A 797 18.41 17.00 0.92
N GLY A 798 18.95 16.54 2.05
CA GLY A 798 18.18 15.86 3.09
C GLY A 798 17.25 16.82 3.81
N GLY A 799 16.08 16.34 4.23
CA GLY A 799 15.11 17.12 4.99
C GLY A 799 15.59 17.41 6.41
N ALA A 800 15.17 18.53 7.00
CA ALA A 800 15.44 18.81 8.41
C ALA A 800 14.66 17.84 9.32
N GLY A 801 15.22 17.47 10.47
CA GLY A 801 14.47 16.77 11.51
C GLY A 801 13.53 17.71 12.26
N GLY A 802 12.43 17.17 12.79
CA GLY A 802 11.45 17.95 13.55
C GLY A 802 11.94 18.33 14.94
N THR A 803 11.26 19.28 15.57
CA THR A 803 11.50 19.68 16.95
C THR A 803 10.76 18.77 17.94
N GLY A 804 11.40 18.37 19.03
CA GLY A 804 10.79 17.55 20.07
C GLY A 804 9.81 18.37 20.89
N GLY A 805 8.69 17.77 21.30
CA GLY A 805 7.68 18.44 22.11
C GLY A 805 8.16 18.78 23.51
N ALA A 806 7.54 19.79 24.14
CA ALA A 806 7.85 20.19 25.50
C ALA A 806 6.95 19.50 26.54
N ALA A 807 7.53 19.17 27.69
CA ALA A 807 6.75 18.89 28.89
C ALA A 807 6.42 20.22 29.60
N THR A 808 5.33 20.22 30.37
CA THR A 808 4.73 21.47 30.88
C THR A 808 5.01 21.67 32.37
N LEU A 809 4.34 20.96 33.31
CA LEU A 809 4.62 21.07 34.75
C LEU A 809 5.54 19.96 35.26
N PHE A 810 5.20 18.71 34.94
CA PHE A 810 5.98 17.52 35.25
C PHE A 810 6.19 16.68 33.99
N GLY A 811 7.37 16.09 33.84
CA GLY A 811 7.69 15.15 32.75
C GLY A 811 8.88 15.60 31.91
N ASP A 812 9.37 14.71 31.07
CA ASP A 812 10.57 14.97 30.26
C ASP A 812 10.19 15.55 28.89
N GLY A 813 11.01 16.49 28.43
CA GLY A 813 10.98 17.00 27.06
C GLY A 813 11.47 15.94 26.09
N ALA A 814 10.94 15.96 24.87
CA ALA A 814 11.19 14.90 23.91
C ALA A 814 12.40 15.18 23.01
N ALA A 815 12.98 14.12 22.45
CA ALA A 815 14.10 14.27 21.52
C ALA A 815 13.67 14.95 20.20
N GLY A 816 14.57 15.79 19.68
CA GLY A 816 14.49 16.32 18.32
C GLY A 816 14.87 15.27 17.28
N GLY A 817 14.37 15.45 16.06
CA GLY A 817 14.56 14.54 14.95
C GLY A 817 15.93 14.74 14.33
N ALA A 818 16.61 13.67 13.97
CA ALA A 818 17.73 13.70 13.05
C ALA A 818 17.33 14.27 11.67
N GLY A 819 18.26 15.01 11.08
CA GLY A 819 18.17 15.42 9.69
C GLY A 819 18.36 14.24 8.73
N GLY A 820 17.72 14.32 7.57
CA GLY A 820 17.83 13.33 6.52
C GLY A 820 19.17 13.41 5.80
N THR A 821 19.58 12.31 5.18
CA THR A 821 20.81 12.29 4.38
C THR A 821 20.61 13.03 3.07
N GLY A 822 21.65 13.73 2.61
CA GLY A 822 21.71 14.26 1.26
C GLY A 822 21.72 13.16 0.21
N GLY A 823 21.14 13.43 -0.95
CA GLY A 823 21.08 12.55 -2.09
C GLY A 823 22.40 12.52 -2.86
N SER A 824 22.70 11.38 -3.46
CA SER A 824 23.92 11.21 -4.25
C SER A 824 23.83 11.91 -5.60
N SER A 825 24.98 12.28 -6.17
CA SER A 825 25.08 12.74 -7.56
C SER A 825 26.16 12.03 -8.35
N SER A 826 25.89 11.75 -9.64
CA SER A 826 26.84 11.12 -10.55
C SER A 826 27.50 12.05 -11.56
N MET A 827 27.47 13.39 -11.37
CA MET A 827 28.19 14.35 -12.24
C MET A 827 28.72 15.64 -11.58
N GLN A 828 27.99 16.36 -10.71
CA GLN A 828 28.47 17.68 -10.22
C GLN A 828 28.35 17.93 -8.71
N ASN A 829 27.18 18.07 -8.12
CA ASN A 829 27.08 18.43 -6.70
C ASN A 829 26.26 17.39 -5.95
N SER A 830 26.71 16.88 -4.81
CA SER A 830 25.83 16.04 -4.01
C SER A 830 24.99 16.87 -3.06
N GLY A 831 23.86 16.31 -2.64
CA GLY A 831 22.96 17.01 -1.73
C GLY A 831 23.56 17.14 -0.34
N ASP A 832 23.30 18.26 0.33
CA ASP A 832 23.69 18.43 1.73
C ASP A 832 22.80 17.59 2.65
N GLY A 833 23.32 17.19 3.80
CA GLY A 833 22.54 16.59 4.87
C GLY A 833 21.63 17.61 5.55
N GLY A 834 20.44 17.18 5.95
CA GLY A 834 19.49 18.03 6.67
C GLY A 834 19.94 18.34 8.10
N SER A 835 19.51 19.46 8.66
CA SER A 835 19.78 19.78 10.07
C SER A 835 18.97 18.88 11.01
N GLY A 836 19.56 18.51 12.14
CA GLY A 836 18.83 17.92 13.25
C GLY A 836 17.95 18.96 13.95
N GLY A 837 16.77 18.55 14.40
CA GLY A 837 15.83 19.38 15.13
C GLY A 837 16.18 19.50 16.62
N SER A 838 15.67 20.54 17.27
CA SER A 838 15.92 20.78 18.70
C SER A 838 15.15 19.79 19.58
N GLY A 839 15.75 19.41 20.71
CA GLY A 839 15.03 18.72 21.78
C GLY A 839 14.08 19.65 22.53
N GLY A 840 12.97 19.10 23.01
CA GLY A 840 11.95 19.84 23.74
C GLY A 840 12.33 20.12 25.19
N ALA A 841 11.71 21.15 25.78
CA ALA A 841 11.96 21.51 27.17
C ALA A 841 11.34 20.49 28.14
N GLY A 842 12.00 20.25 29.27
CA GLY A 842 11.45 19.50 30.39
C GLY A 842 10.37 20.30 31.15
N GLY A 843 9.56 19.60 31.95
CA GLY A 843 8.51 20.21 32.76
C GLY A 843 9.05 21.29 33.69
N TRP A 844 8.34 22.42 33.78
CA TRP A 844 8.74 23.61 34.51
C TRP A 844 9.15 23.33 35.96
N LEU A 845 8.49 22.41 36.67
CA LEU A 845 8.88 22.08 38.04
C LEU A 845 9.88 20.91 38.07
N ILE A 846 9.53 19.78 37.46
CA ILE A 846 10.40 18.59 37.41
C ILE A 846 10.38 18.00 35.99
N GLY A 847 11.55 17.82 35.40
CA GLY A 847 11.68 17.24 34.07
C GLY A 847 13.04 17.48 33.42
N GLY A 848 13.57 16.45 32.75
CA GLY A 848 14.74 16.58 31.89
C GLY A 848 14.39 17.20 30.54
N GLY A 849 15.32 17.96 29.97
CA GLY A 849 15.22 18.42 28.59
C GLY A 849 15.52 17.28 27.60
N GLY A 850 14.86 17.32 26.46
CA GLY A 850 15.06 16.33 25.39
C GLY A 850 16.38 16.55 24.65
N ALA A 851 16.96 15.48 24.11
CA ALA A 851 18.18 15.59 23.31
C ALA A 851 17.91 16.26 21.95
N GLY A 852 18.88 17.01 21.43
CA GLY A 852 18.88 17.49 20.05
C GLY A 852 19.08 16.36 19.06
N GLY A 853 18.46 16.50 17.89
CA GLY A 853 18.58 15.55 16.79
C GLY A 853 19.93 15.63 16.09
N GLN A 854 20.38 14.51 15.53
CA GLN A 854 21.65 14.46 14.79
C GLN A 854 21.54 15.20 13.44
N GLY A 855 22.61 15.84 13.00
CA GLY A 855 22.70 16.33 11.62
C GLY A 855 22.75 15.18 10.63
N GLY A 856 22.11 15.34 9.48
CA GLY A 856 22.13 14.36 8.39
C GLY A 856 23.49 14.33 7.69
N MET A 857 23.86 13.18 7.13
CA MET A 857 25.09 13.06 6.35
C MET A 857 24.92 13.74 4.98
N GLY A 858 26.00 14.32 4.45
CA GLY A 858 26.05 14.77 3.07
C GLY A 858 25.95 13.61 2.08
N GLY A 859 25.44 13.88 0.88
CA GLY A 859 25.30 12.91 -0.19
C GLY A 859 26.64 12.60 -0.87
N ILE A 860 26.80 11.36 -1.31
CA ILE A 860 28.05 10.88 -1.94
C ILE A 860 28.08 11.34 -3.40
N THR A 861 29.22 11.84 -3.86
CA THR A 861 29.43 12.27 -5.25
C THR A 861 30.25 11.25 -5.99
N ASP A 862 29.78 10.82 -7.15
CA ASP A 862 30.48 9.88 -8.01
C ASP A 862 30.64 10.42 -9.44
N PRO A 863 31.60 11.35 -9.74
CA PRO A 863 31.76 11.70 -11.15
C PRO A 863 33.08 12.18 -11.73
N MET A 864 33.05 12.24 -13.06
CA MET A 864 33.95 12.93 -13.98
C MET A 864 34.03 14.46 -13.70
N SER A 865 35.08 14.89 -13.02
CA SER A 865 35.69 16.26 -12.92
C SER A 865 34.81 17.47 -12.51
N ASP A 866 35.31 18.22 -11.51
CA ASP A 866 34.81 19.52 -10.97
C ASP A 866 33.56 19.47 -10.04
N ALA A 867 33.40 18.34 -9.34
CA ALA A 867 32.28 18.10 -8.43
C ALA A 867 32.52 18.64 -7.01
N ILE A 868 31.46 18.79 -6.20
CA ILE A 868 31.55 19.09 -4.75
C ILE A 868 30.73 18.06 -3.99
N ALA A 869 31.35 17.47 -2.96
CA ALA A 869 30.67 16.52 -2.09
C ALA A 869 29.76 17.22 -1.07
N GLY A 870 28.62 16.58 -0.78
CA GLY A 870 27.59 17.18 0.06
C GLY A 870 28.10 17.44 1.48
N ALA A 871 27.75 18.59 2.04
CA ALA A 871 28.08 18.91 3.42
C ALA A 871 27.17 18.15 4.39
N GLY A 872 27.67 17.87 5.59
CA GLY A 872 26.88 17.36 6.69
C GLY A 872 26.00 18.44 7.32
N GLY A 873 24.79 18.07 7.73
CA GLY A 873 23.86 18.98 8.39
C GLY A 873 24.27 19.30 9.82
N SER A 874 23.83 20.44 10.36
CA SER A 874 24.09 20.78 11.77
C SER A 874 23.27 19.91 12.73
N GLY A 875 23.83 19.54 13.87
CA GLY A 875 23.09 18.91 14.96
C GLY A 875 22.18 19.90 15.69
N GLY A 876 21.07 19.39 16.21
CA GLY A 876 20.06 20.16 16.93
C GLY A 876 20.47 20.49 18.36
N THR A 877 19.91 21.56 18.91
CA THR A 877 20.15 21.94 20.32
C THR A 877 19.39 21.02 21.27
N GLY A 878 19.97 20.73 22.43
CA GLY A 878 19.27 20.05 23.52
C GLY A 878 18.30 20.98 24.25
N GLY A 879 17.19 20.43 24.73
CA GLY A 879 16.15 21.17 25.45
C GLY A 879 16.58 21.56 26.87
N GLY A 880 16.01 22.65 27.39
CA GLY A 880 16.25 23.08 28.76
C GLY A 880 15.56 22.18 29.78
N ALA A 881 16.14 22.04 30.98
CA ALA A 881 15.52 21.34 32.09
C ALA A 881 14.47 22.18 32.82
N GLY A 882 13.69 21.53 33.69
CA GLY A 882 12.82 22.19 34.65
C GLY A 882 13.55 23.12 35.61
N TRP A 883 12.80 24.04 36.22
CA TRP A 883 13.29 25.02 37.18
C TRP A 883 13.87 24.35 38.43
N LEU A 884 13.14 23.42 39.07
CA LEU A 884 13.57 22.83 40.34
C LEU A 884 14.49 21.62 40.15
N PHE A 885 14.06 20.60 39.39
CA PHE A 885 14.81 19.34 39.24
C PHE A 885 14.77 18.82 37.79
N GLY A 886 15.94 18.55 37.21
CA GLY A 886 16.06 17.95 35.87
C GLY A 886 17.41 18.20 35.23
N ALA A 887 17.81 17.33 34.31
CA ALA A 887 19.02 17.52 33.51
C ALA A 887 18.70 18.21 32.18
N GLY A 888 19.58 19.10 31.73
CA GLY A 888 19.48 19.65 30.39
C GLY A 888 19.70 18.56 29.33
N GLY A 889 19.01 18.67 28.19
CA GLY A 889 19.16 17.73 27.10
C GLY A 889 20.51 17.87 26.41
N ASN A 890 21.10 16.78 25.94
CA ASN A 890 22.34 16.85 25.17
C ASN A 890 22.08 17.45 23.78
N GLY A 891 23.06 18.14 23.21
CA GLY A 891 23.02 18.53 21.80
C GLY A 891 23.07 17.29 20.89
N GLY A 892 22.64 17.45 19.64
CA GLY A 892 22.85 16.45 18.59
C GLY A 892 24.19 16.67 17.90
N ALA A 893 24.87 15.62 17.46
CA ALA A 893 26.12 15.76 16.74
C ALA A 893 25.89 16.32 15.33
N GLY A 894 26.91 16.97 14.80
CA GLY A 894 26.93 17.39 13.41
C GLY A 894 27.00 16.19 12.47
N GLY A 895 26.34 16.31 11.32
CA GLY A 895 26.38 15.32 10.26
C GLY A 895 27.74 15.27 9.59
N ILE A 896 28.11 14.10 9.09
CA ILE A 896 29.39 13.89 8.41
C ILE A 896 29.29 14.42 6.98
N GLY A 897 30.31 15.16 6.54
CA GLY A 897 30.45 15.57 5.14
C GLY A 897 30.84 14.40 4.25
N ALA A 898 30.34 14.36 3.02
CA ALA A 898 30.56 13.22 2.14
C ALA A 898 32.02 13.14 1.65
N ALA A 899 32.58 11.93 1.70
CA ALA A 899 33.87 11.64 1.09
C ALA A 899 33.69 11.35 -0.41
N THR A 900 34.75 11.59 -1.19
CA THR A 900 34.79 11.27 -2.61
C THR A 900 36.05 10.48 -2.96
N ASN A 901 35.92 9.50 -3.86
CA ASN A 901 37.06 8.77 -4.42
C ASN A 901 37.47 9.30 -5.80
N SER A 902 36.83 10.38 -6.27
CA SER A 902 37.06 10.96 -7.60
C SER A 902 38.23 11.95 -7.58
N PRO A 903 39.25 11.78 -8.43
CA PRO A 903 40.46 12.59 -8.35
C PRO A 903 40.26 14.11 -8.46
N GLY A 904 40.89 14.87 -7.56
CA GLY A 904 40.86 16.34 -7.54
C GLY A 904 39.59 16.99 -6.98
N ILE A 905 38.62 16.20 -6.51
CA ILE A 905 37.33 16.67 -6.00
C ILE A 905 37.41 16.85 -4.49
N SER A 906 36.97 18.00 -3.97
CA SER A 906 37.02 18.27 -2.53
C SER A 906 35.89 17.56 -1.80
N GLY A 907 36.21 17.00 -0.62
CA GLY A 907 35.21 16.39 0.26
C GLY A 907 34.26 17.43 0.87
N GLY A 908 33.09 16.97 1.31
CA GLY A 908 32.06 17.83 1.88
C GLY A 908 32.44 18.27 3.30
N ASN A 909 32.06 19.48 3.71
CA ASN A 909 32.29 19.94 5.07
C ASN A 909 31.44 19.16 6.08
N GLY A 910 31.96 18.94 7.28
CA GLY A 910 31.20 18.42 8.40
C GLY A 910 30.25 19.46 9.00
N GLY A 911 29.13 18.99 9.55
CA GLY A 911 28.16 19.85 10.20
C GLY A 911 28.58 20.26 11.61
N ASN A 912 28.05 21.39 12.09
CA ASN A 912 28.31 21.82 13.47
C ASN A 912 27.55 20.94 14.47
N GLY A 913 28.17 20.64 15.61
CA GLY A 913 27.51 20.01 16.75
C GLY A 913 26.55 20.96 17.45
N GLY A 914 25.44 20.42 17.94
CA GLY A 914 24.41 21.15 18.67
C GLY A 914 24.81 21.45 20.11
N ASN A 915 24.32 22.57 20.61
CA ASN A 915 24.53 22.98 22.01
C ASN A 915 23.69 22.13 22.96
N GLY A 916 24.21 21.83 24.15
CA GLY A 916 23.45 21.22 25.23
C GLY A 916 22.52 22.23 25.92
N GLY A 917 21.40 21.74 26.45
CA GLY A 917 20.42 22.53 27.20
C GLY A 917 20.88 22.82 28.63
N GLY A 918 20.44 23.95 29.19
CA GLY A 918 20.77 24.33 30.56
C GLY A 918 19.86 23.69 31.61
N ALA A 919 20.40 23.50 32.82
CA ALA A 919 19.65 23.27 34.05
C ALA A 919 19.58 24.56 34.88
N GLN A 920 18.62 24.66 35.80
CA GLN A 920 18.38 25.88 36.59
C GLN A 920 18.78 25.73 38.07
N VAL A 921 18.05 24.94 38.87
CA VAL A 921 18.34 24.81 40.31
C VAL A 921 19.07 23.51 40.65
N ILE A 922 18.46 22.33 40.43
CA ILE A 922 19.11 21.01 40.71
C ILE A 922 19.19 20.20 39.42
N GLY A 923 20.42 19.86 39.01
CA GLY A 923 20.67 18.97 37.87
C GLY A 923 21.84 19.39 36.98
N ALA A 924 22.31 18.45 36.16
CA ALA A 924 23.40 18.70 35.24
C ALA A 924 22.92 19.44 33.98
N GLY A 925 23.75 20.35 33.45
CA GLY A 925 23.58 20.85 32.09
C GLY A 925 23.81 19.72 31.09
N GLY A 926 23.13 19.80 29.94
CA GLY A 926 23.33 18.87 28.85
C GLY A 926 24.70 19.07 28.19
N THR A 927 25.30 17.99 27.71
CA THR A 927 26.57 18.08 27.00
C THR A 927 26.35 18.63 25.59
N GLY A 928 27.21 19.56 25.16
CA GLY A 928 27.31 19.90 23.75
C GLY A 928 27.85 18.71 22.96
N ALA A 929 27.42 18.57 21.72
CA ALA A 929 27.77 17.40 20.92
C ALA A 929 28.92 17.65 19.95
N ALA A 930 29.51 16.55 19.48
CA ALA A 930 30.64 16.58 18.58
C ALA A 930 30.29 17.25 17.24
N ALA A 931 31.29 17.88 16.64
CA ALA A 931 31.25 18.28 15.25
C ALA A 931 31.16 17.05 14.34
N GLY A 932 30.53 17.22 13.19
CA GLY A 932 30.66 16.30 12.08
C GLY A 932 32.05 16.41 11.47
N ALA A 933 32.60 15.26 11.08
CA ALA A 933 33.86 15.22 10.35
C ALA A 933 33.65 15.71 8.91
N GLY A 934 34.64 16.42 8.37
CA GLY A 934 34.75 16.67 6.94
C GLY A 934 34.99 15.37 6.17
N GLY A 935 34.44 15.29 4.96
CA GLY A 935 34.67 14.18 4.05
C GLY A 935 36.06 14.25 3.45
N ALA A 936 36.66 13.08 3.18
CA ALA A 936 37.94 13.02 2.49
C ALA A 936 37.81 13.50 1.03
N GLY A 937 38.79 14.28 0.59
CA GLY A 937 38.96 14.67 -0.80
C GLY A 937 39.47 13.50 -1.64
N GLY A 938 39.23 13.55 -2.95
CA GLY A 938 39.61 12.48 -3.85
C GLY A 938 41.11 12.40 -4.12
N PRO A 939 41.64 11.21 -4.43
CA PRO A 939 43.07 10.96 -4.59
C PRO A 939 43.66 11.69 -5.80
N SER A 940 44.99 11.77 -5.90
CA SER A 940 45.65 12.23 -7.14
C SER A 940 45.71 11.08 -8.16
N ASP A 941 44.94 11.15 -9.25
CA ASP A 941 44.96 10.17 -10.35
C ASP A 941 44.34 10.74 -11.66
N PRO A 942 45.04 10.74 -12.82
CA PRO A 942 46.47 10.44 -13.01
C PRO A 942 47.36 11.43 -12.22
N PRO A 943 48.68 11.20 -12.07
CA PRO A 943 49.57 12.01 -11.23
C PRO A 943 49.63 13.53 -11.51
N THR A 944 48.98 13.97 -12.60
CA THR A 944 48.86 15.36 -13.03
C THR A 944 47.63 16.09 -12.48
N THR A 945 46.65 15.40 -11.90
CA THR A 945 45.53 16.00 -11.16
C THR A 945 45.91 16.08 -9.68
N PRO A 946 45.99 17.27 -9.07
CA PRO A 946 46.18 17.39 -7.62
C PRO A 946 45.05 16.67 -6.88
N ALA A 947 45.34 16.11 -5.71
CA ALA A 947 44.29 15.57 -4.84
C ALA A 947 43.30 16.68 -4.45
N GLY A 948 42.04 16.31 -4.25
CA GLY A 948 41.04 17.23 -3.72
C GLY A 948 41.33 17.55 -2.26
N ASN A 949 40.85 18.69 -1.79
CA ASN A 949 40.98 19.03 -0.37
C ASN A 949 39.97 18.23 0.45
N ASP A 950 40.37 17.80 1.64
CA ASP A 950 39.42 17.31 2.62
C ASP A 950 38.47 18.44 3.04
N GLY A 951 37.22 18.09 3.33
CA GLY A 951 36.26 19.01 3.90
C GLY A 951 36.69 19.48 5.30
N PHE A 952 36.24 20.67 5.69
CA PHE A 952 36.47 21.14 7.06
C PHE A 952 35.54 20.42 8.05
N ASP A 953 36.09 20.01 9.18
CA ASP A 953 35.27 19.60 10.34
C ASP A 953 34.39 20.77 10.81
N GLY A 954 33.20 20.44 11.31
CA GLY A 954 32.34 21.43 11.94
C GLY A 954 32.89 21.93 13.29
N SER A 955 32.19 22.87 13.91
CA SER A 955 32.45 23.28 15.29
C SER A 955 31.67 22.41 16.28
N ALA A 956 32.29 21.99 17.38
CA ALA A 956 31.60 21.30 18.47
C ALA A 956 30.61 22.23 19.19
N GLY A 957 29.53 21.65 19.72
CA GLY A 957 28.52 22.38 20.47
C GLY A 957 28.99 22.78 21.88
N ALA A 958 28.49 23.90 22.37
CA ALA A 958 28.71 24.32 23.75
C ALA A 958 27.88 23.47 24.71
N SER A 959 28.44 23.17 25.89
CA SER A 959 27.67 22.51 26.96
C SER A 959 26.75 23.50 27.65
N GLY A 960 25.60 23.02 28.11
CA GLY A 960 24.63 23.81 28.86
C GLY A 960 25.12 24.12 30.27
N ALA A 961 24.61 25.20 30.85
CA ALA A 961 24.90 25.57 32.23
C ALA A 961 24.35 24.51 33.21
N ALA A 962 25.12 24.16 34.23
CA ALA A 962 24.66 23.34 35.35
C ALA A 962 23.74 24.14 36.29
N GLY A 963 22.93 23.42 37.07
CA GLY A 963 22.11 24.02 38.10
C GLY A 963 22.93 24.68 39.21
N LEU A 964 22.26 25.53 39.99
CA LEU A 964 22.84 26.19 41.16
C LEU A 964 23.37 25.22 42.23
N LEU A 965 22.75 24.03 42.32
CA LEU A 965 23.01 22.93 43.26
C LEU A 965 23.28 21.64 42.48
#